data_AF-A0A6M1RND0-F1
#
_entry.id   AF-A0A6M1RND0-F1
#
_cell.length_a   1.000
_cell.length_b   1.000
_cell.length_c   1.000
_cell.angle_alpha   90.00
_cell.angle_beta   90.00
_cell.angle_gamma   90.00
#
_symmetry.space_group_name_H-M   'P 1'
#
loop_
_entity.id
_entity.type
_entity.pdbx_description
1 polymer ?
#
loop_
_entity_poly.entity_id
_entity_poly.type
_entity_poly.pdbx_seq_one_letter_code
_entity_poly.pdbx_strand_id
1 'polypeptide(L)'
;MRWTRWTGLGWAGMGLAALAGLVWGLWHGDGLVYLPAHEGRSWWVAPRSATAEMHFEGEVGRVFRAQLEWDEARLPVEVRVAVLRSGEVRVNGARVEGLRLDGRHWKRPRSADLGPYLSRGTNEITICVTNPAGPAAMWAVLRAGRERQELPLAWEFVGADGRTVPAQLAEARMESGPEGYLRPFATLPEAAPSPGWLLGLLLVVVGGCVWVGRSACKSDRLWLKPLRGPAGDVCLVAAVGVAWVLLFVHNLPQLPRVYGFDAEGHEAYIRLVQEERRLPLADEGWQMYQPPLYYLLGAVVLELAGLTVAEDLASVLLRAMNGLVGFGHACLVFWVLRELFPEVRWPGRVGFLLASALPAHLVVTQYVTNEPLAAFWVSLGLALTLRARRCGDHPGWAAAAGAALGLAMLTKFSTLPAVALVLALWWSGLGRPAKEPGAAGGGAGRWAVCLGWALAVFLVVCGWHYGRVWLHFGRPLVGNWDLPGQTWWQDPGYRVAAHYARFGEALVRPWFSGLESFWDGLYATLWGDGLASSASWLVFRPPWNESWAAVAWWLGLVWTLVILVGMVSGFGSMVRGRPGWEWFGPSLVGVYLWALLYMSARVPSYAQVKAFYALPALSGLAVVVVQGWRRLAGASGVRHGLLTGLLVTWWVVSFGSFWIPVQHPQTVLVQALWALDRGDGERALTLFQEAMVRDPVRPELRLALARAVEARPGDVALQGLYGTVLEAHGLWAEALAVRKTAVDRAPDRAEAWNNLAWTLVTVPEPALRDPAAAVRYARQACELSGWREPTCVGTLAAALAAAGEFEEATTRAEQAIALARQQGRLDLVERNERYREAYRAGRLPAFRQEFGR
;
A
#
# COMPACT_ATOMS: atom_id res chain seq x y z
N MET A 1 -41.43 -12.89 -18.79
CA MET A 1 -40.23 -13.44 -19.48
C MET A 1 -39.59 -12.49 -20.50
N ARG A 2 -40.33 -11.71 -21.32
CA ARG A 2 -39.70 -10.76 -22.28
C ARG A 2 -38.99 -9.58 -21.58
N TRP A 3 -39.63 -8.94 -20.59
CA TRP A 3 -39.07 -7.79 -19.85
C TRP A 3 -37.74 -8.06 -19.13
N THR A 4 -37.59 -9.23 -18.51
CA THR A 4 -36.35 -9.65 -17.82
C THR A 4 -35.19 -9.90 -18.78
N ARG A 5 -35.45 -10.24 -20.05
CA ARG A 5 -34.39 -10.37 -21.05
C ARG A 5 -33.82 -9.01 -21.45
N TRP A 6 -34.69 -8.01 -21.64
CA TRP A 6 -34.30 -6.65 -22.00
C TRP A 6 -33.52 -5.94 -20.89
N THR A 7 -33.87 -6.17 -19.61
CA THR A 7 -33.11 -5.60 -18.48
C THR A 7 -31.70 -6.19 -18.38
N GLY A 8 -31.55 -7.51 -18.55
CA GLY A 8 -30.23 -8.17 -18.51
C GLY A 8 -29.31 -7.73 -19.65
N LEU A 9 -29.84 -7.63 -20.87
CA LEU A 9 -29.09 -7.11 -22.03
C LEU A 9 -28.77 -5.63 -21.88
N GLY A 10 -29.67 -4.82 -21.31
CA GLY A 10 -29.44 -3.40 -21.05
C GLY A 10 -28.26 -3.15 -20.11
N TRP A 11 -28.21 -3.85 -18.97
CA TRP A 11 -27.07 -3.77 -18.05
C TRP A 11 -25.75 -4.23 -18.70
N ALA A 12 -25.79 -5.23 -19.58
CA ALA A 12 -24.60 -5.75 -20.25
C ALA A 12 -24.09 -4.73 -21.28
N GLY A 13 -25.01 -4.12 -22.02
CA GLY A 13 -24.73 -3.01 -22.93
C GLY A 13 -24.14 -1.79 -22.22
N MET A 14 -24.68 -1.41 -21.06
CA MET A 14 -24.12 -0.31 -20.25
C MET A 14 -22.69 -0.61 -19.79
N GLY A 15 -22.42 -1.84 -19.34
CA GLY A 15 -21.07 -2.25 -18.96
C GLY A 15 -20.07 -2.18 -20.13
N LEU A 16 -20.48 -2.65 -21.31
CA LEU A 16 -19.65 -2.56 -22.52
C LEU A 16 -19.43 -1.11 -22.96
N ALA A 17 -20.46 -0.26 -22.89
CA ALA A 17 -20.35 1.17 -23.20
C ALA A 17 -19.41 1.90 -22.23
N ALA A 18 -19.47 1.58 -20.94
CA ALA A 18 -18.56 2.14 -19.94
C ALA A 18 -17.10 1.74 -20.18
N LEU A 19 -16.85 0.48 -20.55
CA LEU A 19 -15.51 0.00 -20.91
C LEU A 19 -15.01 0.67 -22.21
N ALA A 20 -15.86 0.76 -23.24
CA ALA A 20 -15.52 1.43 -24.49
C ALA A 20 -15.23 2.92 -24.27
N GLY A 21 -16.00 3.59 -23.42
CA GLY A 21 -15.76 4.98 -23.03
C GLY A 21 -14.43 5.17 -22.28
N LEU A 22 -14.07 4.25 -21.39
CA LEU A 22 -12.77 4.26 -20.72
C LEU A 22 -11.63 4.08 -21.72
N VAL A 23 -11.71 3.08 -22.62
CA VAL A 23 -10.71 2.86 -23.67
C VAL A 23 -10.58 4.09 -24.57
N TRP A 24 -11.70 4.66 -25.01
CA TRP A 24 -11.68 5.88 -25.81
C TRP A 24 -11.01 7.05 -25.06
N GLY A 25 -11.31 7.22 -23.77
CA GLY A 25 -10.70 8.23 -22.91
C GLY A 25 -9.19 8.01 -22.70
N LEU A 26 -8.74 6.76 -22.57
CA LEU A 26 -7.31 6.44 -22.47
C LEU A 26 -6.55 6.90 -23.72
N TRP A 27 -7.15 6.80 -24.90
CA TRP A 27 -6.51 7.20 -26.15
C TRP A 27 -6.62 8.71 -26.46
N HIS A 28 -7.69 9.37 -26.01
CA HIS A 28 -8.01 10.73 -26.47
C HIS A 28 -8.10 11.79 -25.36
N GLY A 29 -8.31 11.38 -24.12
CA GLY A 29 -8.51 12.30 -23.00
C GLY A 29 -7.20 12.79 -22.41
N ASP A 30 -6.97 14.10 -22.43
CA ASP A 30 -5.73 14.72 -21.91
C ASP A 30 -5.58 14.61 -20.39
N GLY A 31 -6.69 14.36 -19.67
CA GLY A 31 -6.71 14.20 -18.22
C GLY A 31 -6.27 12.82 -17.71
N LEU A 32 -6.20 11.81 -18.59
CA LEU A 32 -5.74 10.46 -18.24
C LEU A 32 -4.28 10.29 -18.68
N VAL A 33 -3.38 10.00 -17.75
CA VAL A 33 -1.94 9.87 -18.01
C VAL A 33 -1.63 8.46 -18.51
N TYR A 34 -2.07 8.19 -19.73
CA TYR A 34 -1.86 6.93 -20.45
C TYR A 34 -1.07 7.21 -21.73
N LEU A 35 0.02 6.47 -21.95
CA LEU A 35 0.89 6.58 -23.11
C LEU A 35 0.46 5.53 -24.16
N PRO A 36 -0.31 5.92 -25.20
CA PRO A 36 -0.76 4.99 -26.24
C PRO A 36 0.41 4.61 -27.15
N ALA A 37 0.52 3.32 -27.49
CA ALA A 37 1.45 2.89 -28.53
C ALA A 37 1.03 3.47 -29.89
N HIS A 38 1.98 4.05 -30.61
CA HIS A 38 1.75 4.55 -31.97
C HIS A 38 2.59 3.74 -32.94
N GLU A 39 1.95 3.24 -34.01
CA GLU A 39 2.61 2.45 -35.05
C GLU A 39 3.36 1.22 -34.49
N GLY A 40 2.82 0.62 -33.40
CA GLY A 40 3.43 -0.53 -32.71
C GLY A 40 4.66 -0.19 -31.86
N ARG A 41 5.01 1.10 -31.72
CA ARG A 41 6.16 1.57 -30.92
C ARG A 41 5.70 2.16 -29.59
N SER A 42 6.49 1.91 -28.54
CA SER A 42 6.28 2.47 -27.21
C SER A 42 6.91 3.86 -27.06
N TRP A 43 6.66 4.50 -25.93
CA TRP A 43 7.21 5.80 -25.57
C TRP A 43 8.59 5.64 -24.92
N TRP A 44 9.45 6.64 -25.07
CA TRP A 44 10.71 6.81 -24.36
C TRP A 44 10.51 7.63 -23.10
N VAL A 45 11.16 7.19 -22.02
CA VAL A 45 11.14 7.82 -20.69
C VAL A 45 12.55 7.91 -20.13
N ALA A 46 12.75 8.76 -19.13
CA ALA A 46 13.99 8.80 -18.37
C ALA A 46 14.22 7.46 -17.66
N PRO A 47 15.44 6.88 -17.70
CA PRO A 47 15.75 5.68 -16.93
C PRO A 47 15.73 6.04 -15.43
N ARG A 48 14.97 5.30 -14.63
CA ARG A 48 14.87 5.51 -13.18
C ARG A 48 14.52 4.22 -12.44
N SER A 49 15.07 4.06 -11.24
CA SER A 49 14.64 3.06 -10.26
C SER A 49 13.39 3.53 -9.52
N ALA A 50 12.48 2.60 -9.20
CA ALA A 50 11.24 2.96 -8.53
C ALA A 50 11.51 3.55 -7.13
N THR A 51 10.86 4.67 -6.83
CA THR A 51 10.84 5.30 -5.51
C THR A 51 9.41 5.41 -4.99
N ALA A 52 9.26 5.37 -3.66
CA ALA A 52 7.95 5.59 -3.03
C ALA A 52 7.66 7.08 -2.77
N GLU A 53 8.63 7.95 -3.05
CA GLU A 53 8.55 9.39 -2.76
C GLU A 53 7.45 10.06 -3.59
N MET A 54 6.76 11.00 -2.97
CA MET A 54 5.84 11.88 -3.68
C MET A 54 6.65 12.96 -4.38
N HIS A 55 6.52 13.04 -5.69
CA HIS A 55 7.08 14.11 -6.50
C HIS A 55 6.06 15.23 -6.63
N PHE A 56 6.36 16.38 -6.03
CA PHE A 56 5.56 17.60 -6.15
C PHE A 56 5.92 18.36 -7.42
N GLU A 57 5.02 19.25 -7.85
CA GLU A 57 5.22 20.04 -9.07
C GLU A 57 6.54 20.83 -9.04
N GLY A 58 7.30 20.71 -10.12
CA GLY A 58 8.51 21.48 -10.35
C GLY A 58 8.77 21.60 -11.84
N GLU A 59 8.87 22.84 -12.34
CA GLU A 59 9.22 23.07 -13.75
C GLU A 59 10.72 22.85 -13.96
N VAL A 60 11.06 21.70 -14.54
CA VAL A 60 12.33 21.52 -15.22
C VAL A 60 12.05 20.81 -16.54
N GLY A 61 12.19 21.53 -17.64
CA GLY A 61 12.20 20.92 -18.97
C GLY A 61 13.28 19.85 -19.02
N ARG A 62 12.91 18.63 -19.44
CA ARG A 62 13.84 17.50 -19.55
C ARG A 62 14.12 17.21 -21.01
N VAL A 63 15.37 16.93 -21.35
CA VAL A 63 15.79 16.84 -22.75
C VAL A 63 16.09 15.38 -23.09
N PHE A 64 15.49 14.92 -24.17
CA PHE A 64 15.95 13.75 -24.90
C PHE A 64 16.79 14.18 -26.10
N ARG A 65 17.86 13.45 -26.37
CA ARG A 65 18.84 13.75 -27.41
C ARG A 65 19.04 12.53 -28.28
N ALA A 66 19.12 12.72 -29.59
CA ALA A 66 19.57 11.71 -30.54
C ALA A 66 20.51 12.33 -31.57
N GLN A 67 21.44 11.54 -32.07
CA GLN A 67 22.32 11.91 -33.17
C GLN A 67 21.85 11.24 -34.46
N LEU A 68 21.90 12.00 -35.55
CA LEU A 68 21.54 11.54 -36.88
C LEU A 68 22.66 11.87 -37.87
N GLU A 69 23.23 10.83 -38.49
CA GLU A 69 24.07 11.00 -39.67
C GLU A 69 23.20 11.26 -40.90
N TRP A 70 23.43 12.40 -41.57
CA TRP A 70 22.57 12.87 -42.65
C TRP A 70 23.31 13.12 -43.97
N ASP A 71 22.65 12.69 -45.06
CA ASP A 71 23.06 12.92 -46.45
C ASP A 71 21.92 13.61 -47.21
N GLU A 72 22.23 14.67 -47.95
CA GLU A 72 21.26 15.53 -48.65
C GLU A 72 20.39 14.77 -49.65
N ALA A 73 20.80 13.58 -50.09
CA ALA A 73 20.09 12.77 -51.08
C ALA A 73 18.73 12.19 -50.63
N ARG A 74 18.37 12.32 -49.34
CA ARG A 74 17.22 11.59 -48.72
C ARG A 74 16.01 12.47 -48.33
N LEU A 75 15.86 13.66 -48.91
CA LEU A 75 14.73 14.57 -48.63
C LEU A 75 13.38 14.08 -49.22
N PRO A 76 12.21 14.39 -48.60
CA PRO A 76 12.01 15.12 -47.34
C PRO A 76 12.26 14.27 -46.09
N VAL A 77 12.43 14.91 -44.92
CA VAL A 77 12.61 14.22 -43.64
C VAL A 77 11.47 14.57 -42.70
N GLU A 78 10.53 13.65 -42.53
CA GLU A 78 9.42 13.83 -41.61
C GLU A 78 9.81 13.37 -40.20
N VAL A 79 9.69 14.26 -39.22
CA VAL A 79 9.57 13.87 -37.81
C VAL A 79 8.11 13.74 -37.45
N ARG A 80 7.74 12.66 -36.76
CA ARG A 80 6.45 12.50 -36.09
C ARG A 80 6.72 12.36 -34.60
N VAL A 81 6.16 13.26 -33.80
CA VAL A 81 6.43 13.34 -32.36
C VAL A 81 5.15 13.53 -31.54
N ALA A 82 5.10 12.89 -30.38
CA ALA A 82 4.15 13.17 -29.31
C ALA A 82 4.94 13.31 -28.00
N VAL A 83 4.54 14.23 -27.13
CA VAL A 83 5.19 14.46 -25.83
C VAL A 83 4.15 14.50 -24.73
N LEU A 84 4.48 14.01 -23.54
CA LEU A 84 3.55 14.02 -22.41
C LEU A 84 3.39 15.46 -21.93
N ARG A 85 2.17 16.00 -22.05
CA ARG A 85 1.85 17.44 -21.90
C ARG A 85 2.45 18.27 -23.02
N SER A 86 3.51 19.02 -22.76
CA SER A 86 4.05 20.03 -23.67
C SER A 86 5.53 19.82 -23.92
N GLY A 87 6.05 20.43 -24.97
CA GLY A 87 7.47 20.34 -25.28
C GLY A 87 7.88 21.16 -26.49
N GLU A 88 9.12 20.96 -26.91
CA GLU A 88 9.67 21.54 -28.13
C GLU A 88 10.68 20.60 -28.77
N VAL A 89 10.80 20.69 -30.09
CA VAL A 89 11.81 19.97 -30.87
C VAL A 89 12.80 20.99 -31.41
N ARG A 90 14.09 20.69 -31.25
CA ARG A 90 15.18 21.46 -31.86
C ARG A 90 16.10 20.54 -32.65
N VAL A 91 16.65 21.07 -33.73
CA VAL A 91 17.67 20.42 -34.55
C VAL A 91 18.86 21.36 -34.62
N ASN A 92 20.04 20.88 -34.22
CA ASN A 92 21.27 21.68 -34.12
C ASN A 92 21.07 22.99 -33.33
N GLY A 93 20.26 22.94 -32.27
CA GLY A 93 19.91 24.09 -31.43
C GLY A 93 18.79 24.99 -31.97
N ALA A 94 18.44 24.90 -33.26
CA ALA A 94 17.37 25.66 -33.88
C ALA A 94 16.00 25.02 -33.62
N ARG A 95 15.00 25.82 -33.22
CA ARG A 95 13.64 25.34 -32.97
C ARG A 95 12.94 25.01 -34.30
N VAL A 96 12.30 23.86 -34.37
CA VAL A 96 11.52 23.44 -35.54
C VAL A 96 10.21 24.23 -35.58
N GLU A 97 10.13 25.23 -36.44
CA GLU A 97 8.93 26.04 -36.64
C GLU A 97 7.78 25.21 -37.24
N GLY A 98 6.53 25.53 -36.87
CA GLY A 98 5.34 24.81 -37.33
C GLY A 98 4.96 23.57 -36.50
N LEU A 99 5.87 23.06 -35.66
CA LEU A 99 5.60 21.92 -34.78
C LEU A 99 5.09 22.37 -33.40
N ARG A 100 3.77 22.43 -33.23
CA ARG A 100 3.12 22.89 -32.00
C ARG A 100 2.86 21.75 -31.01
N LEU A 101 3.55 21.77 -29.87
CA LEU A 101 3.43 20.81 -28.76
C LEU A 101 3.04 21.53 -27.46
N ASP A 102 1.82 22.06 -27.41
CA ASP A 102 1.33 23.00 -26.39
C ASP A 102 0.49 22.37 -25.26
N GLY A 103 0.48 21.05 -25.12
CA GLY A 103 -0.36 20.36 -24.14
C GLY A 103 -1.70 19.83 -24.67
N ARG A 104 -2.23 20.42 -25.75
CA ARG A 104 -3.57 20.08 -26.25
C ARG A 104 -3.53 18.83 -27.13
N HIS A 105 -4.34 17.83 -26.77
CA HIS A 105 -4.35 16.53 -27.46
C HIS A 105 -2.94 15.93 -27.54
N TRP A 106 -2.19 15.99 -26.44
CA TRP A 106 -0.77 15.63 -26.37
C TRP A 106 -0.47 14.18 -26.81
N LYS A 107 -1.49 13.31 -26.76
CA LYS A 107 -1.45 11.92 -27.24
C LYS A 107 -1.48 11.78 -28.76
N ARG A 108 -1.77 12.85 -29.52
CA ARG A 108 -1.83 12.79 -30.99
C ARG A 108 -0.47 13.18 -31.56
N PRO A 109 0.22 12.29 -32.30
CA PRO A 109 1.47 12.65 -32.94
C PRO A 109 1.30 13.82 -33.90
N ARG A 110 2.23 14.77 -33.84
CA ARG A 110 2.37 15.91 -34.74
C ARG A 110 3.55 15.68 -35.66
N SER A 111 3.45 16.16 -36.89
CA SER A 111 4.53 16.03 -37.87
C SER A 111 5.06 17.36 -38.34
N ALA A 112 6.35 17.37 -38.70
CA ALA A 112 7.02 18.49 -39.32
C ALA A 112 8.14 17.98 -40.24
N ASP A 113 8.51 18.77 -41.24
CA ASP A 113 9.67 18.51 -42.09
C ASP A 113 10.93 19.06 -41.39
N LEU A 114 11.89 18.19 -41.15
CA LEU A 114 13.20 18.55 -40.58
C LEU A 114 14.21 18.94 -41.65
N GLY A 115 13.92 18.70 -42.93
CA GLY A 115 14.83 19.00 -44.04
C GLY A 115 15.52 20.38 -43.95
N PRO A 116 14.78 21.48 -43.67
CA PRO A 116 15.36 22.82 -43.57
C PRO A 116 16.37 23.04 -42.41
N TYR A 117 16.39 22.13 -41.43
CA TYR A 117 17.22 22.25 -40.23
C TYR A 117 18.41 21.29 -40.22
N LEU A 118 18.46 20.37 -41.19
CA LEU A 118 19.51 19.35 -41.29
C LEU A 118 20.67 19.88 -42.15
N SER A 119 21.89 19.63 -41.68
CA SER A 119 23.14 19.86 -42.41
C SER A 119 23.76 18.52 -42.81
N ARG A 120 24.65 18.51 -43.81
CA ARG A 120 25.39 17.29 -44.17
C ARG A 120 26.30 16.87 -43.01
N GLY A 121 26.28 15.58 -42.66
CA GLY A 121 27.05 15.01 -41.53
C GLY A 121 26.20 14.77 -40.28
N THR A 122 26.83 14.85 -39.10
CA THR A 122 26.16 14.60 -37.82
C THR A 122 25.25 15.76 -37.43
N ASN A 123 23.97 15.46 -37.21
CA ASN A 123 22.98 16.39 -36.70
C ASN A 123 22.51 15.97 -35.32
N GLU A 124 22.28 16.95 -34.46
CA GLU A 124 21.71 16.73 -33.14
C GLU A 124 20.23 17.05 -33.15
N ILE A 125 19.40 16.10 -32.74
CA ILE A 125 17.96 16.29 -32.55
C ILE A 125 17.69 16.24 -31.05
N THR A 126 17.10 17.31 -30.51
CA THR A 126 16.67 17.36 -29.11
C THR A 126 15.16 17.55 -29.00
N ILE A 127 14.55 16.83 -28.08
CA ILE A 127 13.14 16.93 -27.73
C ILE A 127 13.08 17.28 -26.24
N CYS A 128 12.70 18.51 -25.94
CA CYS A 128 12.48 18.96 -24.57
C CYS A 128 11.03 18.69 -24.18
N VAL A 129 10.81 17.94 -23.11
CA VAL A 129 9.49 17.64 -22.54
C VAL A 129 9.30 18.45 -21.26
N THR A 130 8.18 19.16 -21.19
CA THR A 130 7.76 19.92 -20.01
C THR A 130 6.48 19.30 -19.48
N ASN A 131 6.60 18.62 -18.34
CA ASN A 131 5.51 17.98 -17.63
C ASN A 131 5.65 18.28 -16.12
N PRO A 132 4.90 19.26 -15.57
CA PRO A 132 5.05 19.64 -14.17
C PRO A 132 4.52 18.57 -13.20
N ALA A 133 3.60 17.72 -13.64
CA ALA A 133 2.90 16.74 -12.81
C ALA A 133 3.17 15.29 -13.25
N GLY A 134 4.39 14.98 -13.68
CA GLY A 134 4.80 13.63 -14.05
C GLY A 134 6.21 13.55 -14.64
N PRO A 135 6.67 12.35 -15.04
CA PRO A 135 7.96 12.20 -15.68
C PRO A 135 7.95 12.76 -17.11
N ALA A 136 9.13 12.96 -17.66
CA ALA A 136 9.30 13.26 -19.07
C ALA A 136 9.10 11.99 -19.90
N ALA A 137 8.16 12.05 -20.85
CA ALA A 137 7.89 10.97 -21.78
C ALA A 137 7.67 11.53 -23.19
N MET A 138 8.21 10.85 -24.19
CA MET A 138 8.01 11.21 -25.59
C MET A 138 7.88 9.97 -26.48
N TRP A 139 7.22 10.12 -27.61
CA TRP A 139 7.24 9.19 -28.73
C TRP A 139 7.73 9.94 -29.95
N ALA A 140 8.70 9.39 -30.66
CA ALA A 140 9.24 10.03 -31.86
C ALA A 140 9.67 8.99 -32.89
N VAL A 141 9.30 9.23 -34.15
CA VAL A 141 9.73 8.45 -35.32
C VAL A 141 10.22 9.42 -36.39
N LEU A 142 11.34 9.08 -37.02
CA LEU A 142 11.93 9.87 -38.09
C LEU A 142 11.92 9.07 -39.39
N ARG A 143 11.44 9.68 -40.48
CA ARG A 143 11.30 9.04 -41.78
C ARG A 143 11.91 9.91 -42.87
N ALA A 144 12.61 9.29 -43.81
CA ALA A 144 13.27 9.95 -44.92
C ALA A 144 12.85 9.42 -46.28
N GLY A 145 12.94 10.28 -47.29
CA GLY A 145 12.69 9.98 -48.69
C GLY A 145 11.20 9.83 -49.02
N ARG A 146 10.92 9.68 -50.33
CA ARG A 146 9.54 9.53 -50.84
C ARG A 146 8.87 8.24 -50.36
N GLU A 147 9.65 7.19 -50.13
CA GLU A 147 9.17 5.90 -49.60
C GLU A 147 9.00 5.91 -48.07
N ARG A 148 9.34 7.03 -47.40
CA ARG A 148 9.20 7.23 -45.95
C ARG A 148 9.90 6.14 -45.12
N GLN A 149 11.13 5.81 -45.50
CA GLN A 149 11.96 4.85 -44.80
C GLN A 149 12.28 5.36 -43.38
N GLU A 150 12.05 4.54 -42.37
CA GLU A 150 12.34 4.88 -40.98
C GLU A 150 13.85 4.93 -40.72
N LEU A 151 14.29 5.98 -40.03
CA LEU A 151 15.67 6.15 -39.61
C LEU A 151 15.79 5.70 -38.14
N PRO A 152 16.68 4.73 -37.83
CA PRO A 152 16.88 4.30 -36.46
C PRO A 152 17.55 5.41 -35.66
N LEU A 153 16.95 5.80 -34.53
CA LEU A 153 17.51 6.75 -33.58
C LEU A 153 17.69 6.08 -32.22
N ALA A 154 18.89 6.21 -31.66
CA ALA A 154 19.14 5.90 -30.26
C ALA A 154 18.89 7.18 -29.44
N TRP A 155 17.91 7.12 -28.55
CA TRP A 155 17.58 8.24 -27.69
C TRP A 155 18.35 8.16 -26.37
N GLU A 156 18.95 9.28 -26.00
CA GLU A 156 19.57 9.52 -24.70
C GLU A 156 18.72 10.51 -23.91
N PHE A 157 18.74 10.40 -22.59
CA PHE A 157 18.16 11.35 -21.67
C PHE A 157 19.28 12.20 -21.05
N VAL A 158 19.10 13.51 -21.01
CA VAL A 158 20.03 14.46 -20.40
C VAL A 158 19.59 14.73 -18.96
N GLY A 159 20.40 14.27 -18.00
CA GLY A 159 20.21 14.47 -16.56
C GLY A 159 20.36 15.94 -16.15
N ALA A 160 19.89 16.26 -14.94
CA ALA A 160 20.03 17.61 -14.37
C ALA A 160 21.50 18.01 -14.14
N ASP A 161 22.38 17.03 -13.96
CA ASP A 161 23.83 17.15 -13.83
C ASP A 161 24.55 17.25 -15.19
N GLY A 162 23.80 17.27 -16.30
CA GLY A 162 24.32 17.31 -17.66
C GLY A 162 24.82 15.96 -18.18
N ARG A 163 24.77 14.89 -17.38
CA ARG A 163 25.15 13.55 -17.84
C ARG A 163 24.09 12.97 -18.76
N THR A 164 24.53 12.33 -19.84
CA THR A 164 23.64 11.60 -20.75
C THR A 164 23.58 10.12 -20.35
N VAL A 165 22.37 9.57 -20.35
CA VAL A 165 22.11 8.14 -20.11
C VAL A 165 21.16 7.61 -21.18
N PRO A 166 21.25 6.34 -21.59
CA PRO A 166 20.32 5.78 -22.56
C PRO A 166 18.86 5.91 -22.08
N ALA A 167 17.97 6.40 -22.95
CA ALA A 167 16.55 6.46 -22.64
C ALA A 167 15.97 5.04 -22.56
N GLN A 168 14.93 4.86 -21.74
CA GLN A 168 14.27 3.57 -21.54
C GLN A 168 12.88 3.58 -22.19
N LEU A 169 12.41 2.42 -22.65
CA LEU A 169 11.02 2.28 -23.08
C LEU A 169 10.08 2.32 -21.87
N ALA A 170 8.94 2.98 -22.03
CA ALA A 170 7.92 3.14 -20.98
C ALA A 170 7.35 1.80 -20.46
N GLU A 171 7.42 0.74 -21.27
CA GLU A 171 6.96 -0.63 -20.93
C GLU A 171 8.00 -1.48 -20.19
N ALA A 172 9.24 -0.98 -20.11
CA ALA A 172 10.29 -1.67 -19.41
C ALA A 172 9.97 -1.72 -17.92
N ARG A 173 10.44 -2.80 -17.29
CA ARG A 173 10.25 -3.03 -15.86
C ARG A 173 10.99 -1.95 -15.07
N MET A 174 10.31 -1.38 -14.07
CA MET A 174 10.94 -0.43 -13.15
C MET A 174 11.43 -1.21 -11.94
N GLU A 175 12.75 -1.31 -11.80
CA GLU A 175 13.35 -2.05 -10.69
C GLU A 175 13.31 -1.21 -9.41
N SER A 176 12.90 -1.83 -8.31
CA SER A 176 13.10 -1.27 -6.97
C SER A 176 14.59 -1.24 -6.66
N GLY A 177 15.09 -0.10 -6.19
CA GLY A 177 16.48 -0.01 -5.71
C GLY A 177 16.76 -0.98 -4.54
N PRO A 178 18.03 -1.33 -4.30
CA PRO A 178 18.42 -2.20 -3.19
C PRO A 178 18.21 -1.56 -1.80
N GLU A 179 18.02 -0.23 -1.76
CA GLU A 179 17.83 0.55 -0.55
C GLU A 179 16.49 1.29 -0.56
N GLY A 180 15.99 1.66 0.63
CA GLY A 180 14.76 2.43 0.80
C GLY A 180 13.47 1.60 0.99
N TYR A 181 12.33 2.29 0.94
CA TYR A 181 11.01 1.74 1.27
C TYR A 181 10.58 0.58 0.36
N LEU A 182 10.81 0.74 -0.95
CA LEU A 182 10.42 -0.21 -1.99
C LEU A 182 11.39 -1.38 -2.13
N ARG A 183 12.40 -1.49 -1.26
CA ARG A 183 13.42 -2.54 -1.36
C ARG A 183 12.77 -3.93 -1.54
N PRO A 184 13.41 -4.85 -2.28
CA PRO A 184 12.87 -6.18 -2.53
C PRO A 184 12.46 -6.89 -1.23
N PHE A 185 11.30 -7.53 -1.25
CA PHE A 185 10.90 -8.47 -0.19
C PHE A 185 11.48 -9.84 -0.49
N ALA A 186 11.61 -10.67 0.55
CA ALA A 186 11.78 -12.09 0.36
C ALA A 186 10.69 -12.59 -0.60
N THR A 187 11.09 -13.42 -1.55
CA THR A 187 10.10 -14.04 -2.45
C THR A 187 9.15 -14.89 -1.63
N LEU A 188 7.93 -15.13 -2.13
CA LEU A 188 6.98 -15.99 -1.41
C LEU A 188 7.58 -17.35 -1.00
N PRO A 189 8.37 -18.03 -1.84
CA PRO A 189 9.08 -19.25 -1.44
C PRO A 189 10.09 -19.07 -0.30
N GLU A 190 10.78 -17.92 -0.23
CA GLU A 190 11.75 -17.61 0.83
C GLU A 190 11.04 -17.27 2.16
N ALA A 191 9.93 -16.55 2.10
CA ALA A 191 9.15 -16.16 3.28
C ALA A 191 8.26 -17.29 3.81
N ALA A 192 7.81 -18.18 2.92
CA ALA A 192 6.88 -19.24 3.26
C ALA A 192 7.51 -20.24 4.25
N PRO A 193 6.81 -20.56 5.33
CA PRO A 193 7.26 -21.56 6.30
C PRO A 193 7.18 -22.97 5.69
N SER A 194 7.85 -23.95 6.33
CA SER A 194 8.11 -25.26 5.69
C SER A 194 6.85 -25.95 5.10
N PRO A 195 6.92 -26.56 3.90
CA PRO A 195 5.71 -27.11 3.25
C PRO A 195 4.94 -28.16 4.08
N GLY A 196 5.65 -28.86 4.99
CA GLY A 196 5.09 -29.94 5.80
C GLY A 196 4.02 -29.49 6.80
N TRP A 197 4.20 -28.35 7.48
CA TRP A 197 3.22 -27.90 8.47
C TRP A 197 1.92 -27.40 7.80
N LEU A 198 2.04 -26.70 6.66
CA LEU A 198 0.89 -26.24 5.87
C LEU A 198 0.07 -27.40 5.35
N LEU A 199 0.76 -28.40 4.80
CA LEU A 199 0.12 -29.61 4.31
C LEU A 199 -0.60 -30.33 5.46
N GLY A 200 0.02 -30.43 6.64
CA GLY A 200 -0.61 -30.99 7.84
C GLY A 200 -1.88 -30.23 8.25
N LEU A 201 -1.81 -28.90 8.38
CA LEU A 201 -2.98 -28.06 8.70
C LEU A 201 -4.10 -28.22 7.67
N LEU A 202 -3.76 -28.18 6.38
CA LEU A 202 -4.70 -28.32 5.29
C LEU A 202 -5.37 -29.70 5.30
N LEU A 203 -4.60 -30.78 5.47
CA LEU A 203 -5.14 -32.14 5.53
C LEU A 203 -6.08 -32.35 6.72
N VAL A 204 -5.73 -31.83 7.90
CA VAL A 204 -6.56 -31.95 9.10
C VAL A 204 -7.88 -31.17 8.94
N VAL A 205 -7.80 -29.90 8.53
CA VAL A 205 -8.97 -29.02 8.41
C VAL A 205 -9.88 -29.48 7.26
N VAL A 206 -9.31 -29.79 6.10
CA VAL A 206 -10.08 -30.30 4.95
C VAL A 206 -10.64 -31.69 5.24
N GLY A 207 -9.85 -32.58 5.83
CA GLY A 207 -10.31 -33.92 6.24
C GLY A 207 -11.50 -33.85 7.21
N GLY A 208 -11.41 -32.99 8.23
CA GLY A 208 -12.50 -32.73 9.18
C GLY A 208 -13.75 -32.16 8.50
N CYS A 209 -13.61 -31.15 7.63
CA CYS A 209 -14.74 -30.53 6.94
C CYS A 209 -15.40 -31.46 5.92
N VAL A 210 -14.61 -32.28 5.21
CA VAL A 210 -15.13 -33.31 4.29
C VAL A 210 -15.84 -34.41 5.07
N TRP A 211 -15.31 -34.84 6.20
CA TRP A 211 -15.98 -35.80 7.08
C TRP A 211 -17.32 -35.25 7.58
N VAL A 212 -17.36 -34.00 8.06
CA VAL A 212 -18.60 -33.32 8.43
C VAL A 212 -19.55 -33.24 7.24
N GLY A 213 -19.09 -32.85 6.06
CA GLY A 213 -19.91 -32.77 4.84
C GLY A 213 -20.53 -34.12 4.44
N ARG A 214 -19.77 -35.21 4.53
CA ARG A 214 -20.24 -36.59 4.23
C ARG A 214 -21.20 -37.09 5.30
N SER A 215 -20.84 -36.95 6.58
CA SER A 215 -21.67 -37.38 7.71
C SER A 215 -22.94 -36.54 7.83
N ALA A 216 -22.91 -35.28 7.40
CA ALA A 216 -24.07 -34.42 7.40
C ALA A 216 -25.13 -34.79 6.36
N CYS A 217 -24.70 -35.32 5.21
CA CYS A 217 -25.59 -35.83 4.17
C CYS A 217 -26.18 -37.21 4.50
N LYS A 218 -25.63 -37.94 5.50
CA LYS A 218 -25.99 -39.34 5.78
C LYS A 218 -26.60 -39.60 7.17
N SER A 219 -26.57 -38.65 8.11
CA SER A 219 -26.81 -38.98 9.52
C SER A 219 -27.73 -38.01 10.28
N ASP A 220 -28.69 -38.61 10.99
CA ASP A 220 -29.58 -38.02 12.01
C ASP A 220 -28.90 -37.77 13.37
N ARG A 221 -27.55 -37.73 13.43
CA ARG A 221 -26.79 -37.51 14.66
C ARG A 221 -27.19 -36.20 15.35
N LEU A 222 -27.82 -36.32 16.53
CA LEU A 222 -28.41 -35.24 17.33
C LEU A 222 -27.45 -34.08 17.65
N TRP A 223 -26.17 -34.36 17.91
CA TRP A 223 -25.20 -33.33 18.32
C TRP A 223 -24.72 -32.41 17.17
N LEU A 224 -24.91 -32.79 15.90
CA LEU A 224 -24.59 -31.94 14.73
C LEU A 224 -25.79 -31.11 14.23
N LYS A 225 -27.01 -31.39 14.71
CA LYS A 225 -28.24 -30.66 14.34
C LYS A 225 -28.23 -29.17 14.75
N PRO A 226 -27.74 -28.76 15.93
CA PRO A 226 -27.69 -27.35 16.34
C PRO A 226 -26.83 -26.49 15.41
N LEU A 227 -25.74 -27.04 14.88
CA LEU A 227 -24.82 -26.37 13.96
C LEU A 227 -25.44 -26.06 12.59
N ARG A 228 -26.58 -26.66 12.22
CA ARG A 228 -27.28 -26.41 10.94
C ARG A 228 -28.40 -25.39 11.05
N GLY A 229 -28.91 -25.16 12.26
CA GLY A 229 -30.00 -24.23 12.54
C GLY A 229 -29.52 -22.80 12.83
N PRO A 230 -30.45 -21.93 13.29
CA PRO A 230 -30.13 -20.56 13.71
C PRO A 230 -29.08 -20.49 14.83
N ALA A 231 -29.10 -21.45 15.77
CA ALA A 231 -28.10 -21.53 16.85
C ALA A 231 -26.68 -21.64 16.29
N GLY A 232 -26.46 -22.42 15.24
CA GLY A 232 -25.16 -22.53 14.58
C GLY A 232 -24.67 -21.22 13.94
N ASP A 233 -25.59 -20.36 13.47
CA ASP A 233 -25.21 -19.04 12.94
C ASP A 233 -24.79 -18.10 14.08
N VAL A 234 -25.53 -18.12 15.20
CA VAL A 234 -25.18 -17.35 16.40
C VAL A 234 -23.82 -17.79 16.95
N CYS A 235 -23.57 -19.09 17.06
CA CYS A 235 -22.27 -19.60 17.50
C CYS A 235 -21.14 -19.21 16.55
N LEU A 236 -21.37 -19.24 15.24
CA LEU A 236 -20.38 -18.80 14.25
C LEU A 236 -20.05 -17.31 14.41
N VAL A 237 -21.06 -16.45 14.48
CA VAL A 237 -20.89 -15.01 14.66
C VAL A 237 -20.19 -14.71 15.98
N ALA A 238 -20.58 -15.38 17.06
CA ALA A 238 -19.95 -15.22 18.37
C ALA A 238 -18.48 -15.68 18.36
N ALA A 239 -18.17 -16.84 17.79
CA ALA A 239 -16.80 -17.35 17.73
C ALA A 239 -15.87 -16.44 16.90
N VAL A 240 -16.35 -15.98 15.73
CA VAL A 240 -15.60 -15.00 14.91
C VAL A 240 -15.50 -13.65 15.63
N GLY A 241 -16.53 -13.24 16.36
CA GLY A 241 -16.52 -12.02 17.19
C GLY A 241 -15.45 -12.09 18.29
N VAL A 242 -15.34 -13.22 18.99
CA VAL A 242 -14.27 -13.46 19.97
C VAL A 242 -12.90 -13.39 19.30
N ALA A 243 -12.72 -14.03 18.14
CA ALA A 243 -11.45 -13.95 17.41
C ALA A 243 -11.10 -12.52 16.97
N TRP A 244 -12.09 -11.73 16.53
CA TRP A 244 -11.92 -10.30 16.24
C TRP A 244 -11.50 -9.51 17.48
N VAL A 245 -12.20 -9.69 18.60
CA VAL A 245 -11.84 -9.01 19.86
C VAL A 245 -10.43 -9.38 20.29
N LEU A 246 -10.05 -10.66 20.24
CA LEU A 246 -8.71 -11.11 20.58
C LEU A 246 -7.65 -10.49 19.68
N LEU A 247 -7.87 -10.49 18.35
CA LEU A 247 -6.94 -9.88 17.40
C LEU A 247 -6.75 -8.38 17.68
N PHE A 248 -7.84 -7.64 17.85
CA PHE A 248 -7.79 -6.19 18.05
C PHE A 248 -7.19 -5.83 19.41
N VAL A 249 -7.65 -6.44 20.50
CA VAL A 249 -7.12 -6.19 21.84
C VAL A 249 -5.63 -6.53 21.91
N HIS A 250 -5.21 -7.61 21.25
CA HIS A 250 -3.81 -7.97 21.15
C HIS A 250 -3.02 -6.94 20.35
N ASN A 251 -3.44 -6.57 19.14
CA ASN A 251 -2.69 -5.70 18.24
C ASN A 251 -2.63 -4.23 18.66
N LEU A 252 -3.67 -3.70 19.32
CA LEU A 252 -3.78 -2.28 19.68
C LEU A 252 -2.53 -1.70 20.37
N PRO A 253 -1.95 -2.31 21.43
CA PRO A 253 -0.72 -1.81 22.06
C PRO A 253 0.52 -1.93 21.19
N GLN A 254 0.50 -2.74 20.13
CA GLN A 254 1.66 -3.01 19.26
C GLN A 254 1.66 -2.17 17.99
N LEU A 255 0.57 -1.44 17.71
CA LEU A 255 0.45 -0.55 16.56
C LEU A 255 0.75 0.89 16.99
N PRO A 256 1.97 1.42 16.71
CA PRO A 256 2.27 2.84 16.85
C PRO A 256 1.21 3.72 16.21
N ARG A 257 0.98 4.91 16.78
CA ARG A 257 -0.04 5.86 16.32
C ARG A 257 0.07 6.22 14.84
N VAL A 258 1.29 6.33 14.33
CA VAL A 258 1.57 6.64 12.91
C VAL A 258 1.09 5.56 11.94
N TYR A 259 0.83 4.32 12.37
CA TYR A 259 0.29 3.32 11.46
C TYR A 259 -1.16 3.63 11.10
N GLY A 260 -1.40 3.75 9.80
CA GLY A 260 -2.69 3.89 9.16
C GLY A 260 -2.62 4.73 7.89
N PHE A 261 -3.33 4.28 6.87
CA PHE A 261 -3.47 5.01 5.62
C PHE A 261 -4.06 6.40 5.88
N ASP A 262 -3.31 7.45 5.52
CA ASP A 262 -3.67 8.86 5.73
C ASP A 262 -4.09 9.20 7.18
N ALA A 263 -3.61 8.45 8.18
CA ALA A 263 -4.06 8.56 9.57
C ALA A 263 -3.90 9.97 10.14
N GLU A 264 -2.76 10.62 9.89
CA GLU A 264 -2.50 12.00 10.33
C GLU A 264 -3.51 12.99 9.74
N GLY A 265 -3.86 12.85 8.46
CA GLY A 265 -4.87 13.68 7.82
C GLY A 265 -6.26 13.44 8.40
N HIS A 266 -6.58 12.19 8.75
CA HIS A 266 -7.85 11.87 9.41
C HIS A 266 -7.91 12.45 10.82
N GLU A 267 -6.85 12.32 11.62
CA GLU A 267 -6.75 12.90 12.96
C GLU A 267 -6.80 14.43 12.94
N ALA A 268 -6.15 15.08 11.96
CA ALA A 268 -6.18 16.53 11.79
C ALA A 268 -7.61 17.05 11.55
N TYR A 269 -8.41 16.33 10.78
CA TYR A 269 -9.84 16.67 10.59
C TYR A 269 -10.61 16.50 11.92
N ILE A 270 -10.45 15.38 12.63
CA ILE A 270 -11.12 15.18 13.94
C ILE A 270 -10.74 16.30 14.92
N ARG A 271 -9.47 16.69 14.94
CA ARG A 271 -8.96 17.78 15.79
C ARG A 271 -9.66 19.10 15.49
N LEU A 272 -9.74 19.50 14.21
CA LEU A 272 -10.43 20.71 13.78
C LEU A 272 -11.90 20.71 14.23
N VAL A 273 -12.59 19.56 14.14
CA VAL A 273 -13.97 19.42 14.60
C VAL A 273 -14.10 19.59 16.11
N GLN A 274 -13.19 18.99 16.91
CA GLN A 274 -13.19 19.13 18.38
C GLN A 274 -12.85 20.56 18.83
N GLU A 275 -11.80 21.15 18.26
CA GLU A 275 -11.22 22.42 18.70
C GLU A 275 -12.01 23.63 18.15
N GLU A 276 -12.35 23.62 16.86
CA GLU A 276 -12.97 24.76 16.18
C GLU A 276 -14.50 24.63 16.00
N ARG A 277 -15.08 23.46 16.30
CA ARG A 277 -16.54 23.22 16.23
C ARG A 277 -17.17 23.53 14.88
N ARG A 278 -16.41 23.36 13.80
CA ARG A 278 -16.84 23.62 12.43
C ARG A 278 -16.44 22.49 11.48
N LEU A 279 -17.01 22.52 10.27
CA LEU A 279 -16.63 21.65 9.18
C LEU A 279 -15.64 22.38 8.27
N PRO A 280 -14.52 21.75 7.87
CA PRO A 280 -13.58 22.35 6.95
C PRO A 280 -14.11 22.32 5.51
N LEU A 281 -13.48 23.11 4.64
CA LEU A 281 -13.56 23.02 3.19
C LEU A 281 -12.43 22.13 2.65
N ALA A 282 -12.55 21.72 1.39
CA ALA A 282 -11.65 20.73 0.80
C ALA A 282 -10.19 21.21 0.67
N ASP A 283 -9.98 22.52 0.61
CA ASP A 283 -8.70 23.21 0.47
C ASP A 283 -8.00 23.57 1.78
N GLU A 284 -8.63 23.27 2.93
CA GLU A 284 -8.06 23.57 4.26
C GLU A 284 -7.13 22.46 4.80
N GLY A 285 -7.04 21.30 4.14
CA GLY A 285 -6.13 20.23 4.58
C GLY A 285 -6.25 18.91 3.81
N TRP A 286 -5.29 18.00 4.03
CA TRP A 286 -5.06 16.80 3.21
C TRP A 286 -6.28 15.88 3.06
N GLN A 287 -7.01 15.60 4.15
CA GLN A 287 -8.23 14.76 4.15
C GLN A 287 -9.51 15.57 4.30
N MET A 288 -9.44 16.91 4.28
CA MET A 288 -10.59 17.78 4.55
C MET A 288 -11.59 17.83 3.37
N TYR A 289 -11.20 17.31 2.20
CA TYR A 289 -12.10 17.08 1.07
C TYR A 289 -13.12 15.95 1.32
N GLN A 290 -12.91 15.12 2.35
CA GLN A 290 -13.81 14.03 2.67
C GLN A 290 -15.11 14.52 3.34
N PRO A 291 -16.24 13.86 3.07
CA PRO A 291 -17.50 14.12 3.77
C PRO A 291 -17.40 13.92 5.30
N PRO A 292 -18.21 14.64 6.10
CA PRO A 292 -17.89 14.91 7.50
C PRO A 292 -18.26 13.82 8.53
N LEU A 293 -19.08 12.82 8.17
CA LEU A 293 -19.73 11.95 9.16
C LEU A 293 -18.74 11.19 10.04
N TYR A 294 -17.70 10.60 9.44
CA TYR A 294 -16.70 9.83 10.19
C TYR A 294 -15.99 10.68 11.25
N TYR A 295 -15.63 11.91 10.87
CA TYR A 295 -14.85 12.82 11.70
C TYR A 295 -15.69 13.40 12.84
N LEU A 296 -16.97 13.71 12.57
CA LEU A 296 -17.93 14.08 13.60
C LEU A 296 -18.13 12.97 14.63
N LEU A 297 -18.29 11.71 14.18
CA LEU A 297 -18.42 10.57 15.07
C LEU A 297 -17.14 10.34 15.89
N GLY A 298 -15.97 10.46 15.25
CA GLY A 298 -14.68 10.39 15.93
C GLY A 298 -14.55 11.44 17.04
N ALA A 299 -14.88 12.70 16.74
CA ALA A 299 -14.84 13.79 17.72
C ALA A 299 -15.78 13.54 18.91
N VAL A 300 -17.02 13.10 18.64
CA VAL A 300 -18.00 12.77 19.68
C VAL A 300 -17.53 11.61 20.56
N VAL A 301 -17.01 10.54 19.95
CA VAL A 301 -16.50 9.37 20.70
C VAL A 301 -15.36 9.77 21.63
N LEU A 302 -14.44 10.61 21.17
CA LEU A 302 -13.35 11.11 21.99
C LEU A 302 -13.85 12.04 23.11
N GLU A 303 -14.79 12.94 22.83
CA GLU A 303 -15.38 13.83 23.84
C GLU A 303 -16.12 13.08 24.94
N LEU A 304 -16.90 12.06 24.58
CA LEU A 304 -17.58 11.20 25.55
C LEU A 304 -16.58 10.42 26.43
N ALA A 305 -15.37 10.18 25.94
CA ALA A 305 -14.29 9.57 26.70
C ALA A 305 -13.43 10.59 27.47
N GLY A 306 -13.70 11.90 27.34
CA GLY A 306 -12.89 12.96 27.94
C GLY A 306 -11.49 13.09 27.33
N LEU A 307 -11.30 12.64 26.08
CA LEU A 307 -10.02 12.62 25.38
C LEU A 307 -9.95 13.70 24.29
N THR A 308 -8.77 14.26 24.14
CA THR A 308 -8.39 15.06 22.97
C THR A 308 -7.72 14.17 21.93
N VAL A 309 -7.81 14.54 20.64
CA VAL A 309 -7.07 13.83 19.58
C VAL A 309 -5.58 13.74 19.88
N ALA A 310 -4.98 14.71 20.59
CA ALA A 310 -3.55 14.73 20.87
C ALA A 310 -3.06 13.55 21.74
N GLU A 311 -3.93 12.89 22.49
CA GLU A 311 -3.56 11.81 23.40
C GLU A 311 -3.39 10.46 22.68
N ASP A 312 -2.40 9.66 23.10
CA ASP A 312 -2.13 8.35 22.46
C ASP A 312 -3.31 7.39 22.57
N LEU A 313 -4.08 7.46 23.68
CA LEU A 313 -5.27 6.66 23.89
C LEU A 313 -6.40 6.99 22.89
N ALA A 314 -6.43 8.21 22.35
CA ALA A 314 -7.42 8.59 21.34
C ALA A 314 -7.29 7.72 20.08
N SER A 315 -6.05 7.47 19.63
CA SER A 315 -5.79 6.60 18.47
C SER A 315 -6.28 5.16 18.70
N VAL A 316 -6.10 4.63 19.92
CA VAL A 316 -6.58 3.30 20.32
C VAL A 316 -8.10 3.24 20.27
N LEU A 317 -8.80 4.26 20.80
CA LEU A 317 -10.26 4.31 20.82
C LEU A 317 -10.86 4.44 19.41
N LEU A 318 -10.27 5.29 18.56
CA LEU A 318 -10.70 5.44 17.15
C LEU A 318 -10.50 4.16 16.34
N ARG A 319 -9.41 3.42 16.59
CA ARG A 319 -9.18 2.10 15.97
C ARG A 319 -10.14 1.05 16.49
N ALA A 320 -10.46 1.04 17.79
CA ALA A 320 -11.47 0.17 18.36
C ALA A 320 -12.86 0.42 17.74
N MET A 321 -13.23 1.70 17.54
CA MET A 321 -14.44 2.08 16.81
C MET A 321 -14.44 1.47 15.40
N ASN A 322 -13.34 1.58 14.65
CA ASN A 322 -13.24 1.00 13.31
C ASN A 322 -13.24 -0.53 13.30
N GLY A 323 -12.68 -1.17 14.33
CA GLY A 323 -12.78 -2.61 14.54
C GLY A 323 -14.24 -3.06 14.71
N LEU A 324 -15.02 -2.36 15.52
CA LEU A 324 -16.45 -2.63 15.70
C LEU A 324 -17.25 -2.40 14.43
N VAL A 325 -17.00 -1.30 13.72
CA VAL A 325 -17.64 -1.00 12.43
C VAL A 325 -17.30 -2.08 11.39
N GLY A 326 -16.05 -2.52 11.33
CA GLY A 326 -15.58 -3.60 10.47
C GLY A 326 -16.29 -4.92 10.75
N PHE A 327 -16.33 -5.35 12.02
CA PHE A 327 -17.06 -6.57 12.39
C PHE A 327 -18.56 -6.45 12.06
N GLY A 328 -19.16 -5.30 12.37
CA GLY A 328 -20.54 -4.98 11.99
C GLY A 328 -20.78 -5.07 10.48
N HIS A 329 -19.83 -4.60 9.66
CA HIS A 329 -19.90 -4.72 8.21
C HIS A 329 -19.89 -6.18 7.74
N ALA A 330 -19.07 -7.05 8.34
CA ALA A 330 -19.12 -8.49 8.06
C ALA A 330 -20.48 -9.10 8.43
N CYS A 331 -21.08 -8.71 9.56
CA CYS A 331 -22.44 -9.10 9.93
C CYS A 331 -23.51 -8.59 8.94
N LEU A 332 -23.32 -7.40 8.35
CA LEU A 332 -24.20 -6.92 7.29
C LEU A 332 -24.09 -7.74 6.01
N VAL A 333 -22.88 -8.16 5.61
CA VAL A 333 -22.70 -9.10 4.48
C VAL A 333 -23.46 -10.40 4.73
N PHE A 334 -23.39 -10.93 5.96
CA PHE A 334 -24.19 -12.09 6.38
C PHE A 334 -25.69 -11.83 6.19
N TRP A 335 -26.19 -10.68 6.66
CA TRP A 335 -27.60 -10.31 6.54
C TRP A 335 -28.03 -10.15 5.08
N VAL A 336 -27.27 -9.43 4.25
CA VAL A 336 -27.53 -9.28 2.81
C VAL A 336 -27.70 -10.65 2.14
N LEU A 337 -26.82 -11.60 2.43
CA LEU A 337 -26.91 -12.95 1.86
C LEU A 337 -28.11 -13.74 2.40
N ARG A 338 -28.53 -13.55 3.66
CA ARG A 338 -29.80 -14.08 4.18
C ARG A 338 -31.02 -13.43 3.51
N GLU A 339 -30.89 -12.17 3.09
CA GLU A 339 -31.90 -11.44 2.30
C GLU A 339 -31.92 -11.82 0.80
N LEU A 340 -30.85 -12.41 0.27
CA LEU A 340 -30.83 -12.95 -1.09
C LEU A 340 -31.20 -14.44 -1.14
N PHE A 341 -30.85 -15.20 -0.11
CA PHE A 341 -31.01 -16.65 -0.04
C PHE A 341 -31.78 -17.07 1.22
N PRO A 342 -33.13 -16.89 1.26
CA PRO A 342 -33.91 -17.16 2.47
C PRO A 342 -33.89 -18.66 2.82
N GLU A 343 -34.04 -19.51 1.81
CA GLU A 343 -34.20 -20.96 1.90
C GLU A 343 -32.94 -21.71 2.39
N VAL A 344 -31.75 -21.13 2.21
CA VAL A 344 -30.48 -21.79 2.51
C VAL A 344 -29.57 -20.89 3.34
N ARG A 345 -28.97 -21.44 4.39
CA ARG A 345 -28.16 -20.67 5.35
C ARG A 345 -26.67 -20.58 4.98
N TRP A 346 -26.15 -21.58 4.26
CA TRP A 346 -24.73 -21.66 3.94
C TRP A 346 -24.16 -20.45 3.18
N PRO A 347 -24.88 -19.76 2.26
CA PRO A 347 -24.34 -18.59 1.58
C PRO A 347 -23.96 -17.48 2.55
N GLY A 348 -24.83 -17.23 3.55
CA GLY A 348 -24.57 -16.24 4.60
C GLY A 348 -23.29 -16.58 5.36
N ARG A 349 -23.11 -17.84 5.77
CA ARG A 349 -21.90 -18.29 6.49
C ARG A 349 -20.64 -18.11 5.66
N VAL A 350 -20.67 -18.49 4.38
CA VAL A 350 -19.53 -18.34 3.47
C VAL A 350 -19.16 -16.86 3.28
N GLY A 351 -20.14 -16.00 3.03
CA GLY A 351 -19.89 -14.56 2.88
C GLY A 351 -19.41 -13.89 4.16
N PHE A 352 -19.91 -14.31 5.33
CA PHE A 352 -19.45 -13.82 6.64
C PHE A 352 -17.99 -14.21 6.90
N LEU A 353 -17.63 -15.48 6.70
CA LEU A 353 -16.26 -15.96 6.84
C LEU A 353 -15.32 -15.23 5.87
N LEU A 354 -15.72 -15.09 4.61
CA LEU A 354 -14.96 -14.31 3.62
C LEU A 354 -14.73 -12.86 4.10
N ALA A 355 -15.81 -12.15 4.45
CA ALA A 355 -15.74 -10.73 4.84
C ALA A 355 -14.97 -10.51 6.15
N SER A 356 -15.10 -11.42 7.12
CA SER A 356 -14.47 -11.30 8.44
C SER A 356 -12.96 -11.57 8.43
N ALA A 357 -12.44 -12.27 7.41
CA ALA A 357 -11.00 -12.55 7.28
C ALA A 357 -10.36 -11.95 6.03
N LEU A 358 -11.10 -11.25 5.17
CA LEU A 358 -10.54 -10.64 3.97
C LEU A 358 -9.42 -9.66 4.36
N PRO A 359 -8.17 -9.87 3.92
CA PRO A 359 -7.03 -9.03 4.28
C PRO A 359 -7.26 -7.55 3.99
N ALA A 360 -7.80 -7.21 2.81
CA ALA A 360 -8.18 -5.83 2.47
C ALA A 360 -9.15 -5.18 3.48
N HIS A 361 -10.00 -5.98 4.13
CA HIS A 361 -10.93 -5.53 5.15
C HIS A 361 -10.28 -5.50 6.53
N LEU A 362 -9.58 -6.56 6.94
CA LEU A 362 -8.87 -6.65 8.22
C LEU A 362 -7.80 -5.56 8.42
N VAL A 363 -7.11 -5.19 7.34
CA VAL A 363 -6.06 -4.15 7.37
C VAL A 363 -6.69 -2.80 7.71
N VAL A 364 -7.66 -2.35 6.92
CA VAL A 364 -8.20 -0.98 7.07
C VAL A 364 -9.10 -0.80 8.30
N THR A 365 -9.66 -1.87 8.84
CA THR A 365 -10.46 -1.81 10.08
C THR A 365 -9.61 -1.60 11.32
N GLN A 366 -8.29 -1.80 11.24
CA GLN A 366 -7.35 -1.56 12.33
C GLN A 366 -6.79 -0.13 12.37
N TYR A 367 -7.21 0.76 11.46
CA TYR A 367 -6.69 2.14 11.36
C TYR A 367 -7.76 3.19 11.56
N VAL A 368 -7.32 4.44 11.76
CA VAL A 368 -8.18 5.62 11.75
C VAL A 368 -8.42 6.03 10.29
N THR A 369 -9.59 5.67 9.75
CA THR A 369 -9.97 5.95 8.35
C THR A 369 -11.48 5.83 8.15
N ASN A 370 -12.02 6.54 7.15
CA ASN A 370 -13.45 6.54 6.83
C ASN A 370 -13.91 5.35 5.95
N GLU A 371 -13.00 4.50 5.46
CA GLU A 371 -13.34 3.40 4.54
C GLU A 371 -14.33 2.36 5.11
N PRO A 372 -14.12 1.77 6.31
CA PRO A 372 -15.01 0.73 6.83
C PRO A 372 -16.43 1.26 7.07
N LEU A 373 -16.54 2.49 7.58
CA LEU A 373 -17.83 3.12 7.85
C LEU A 373 -18.61 3.40 6.55
N ALA A 374 -17.93 3.83 5.49
CA ALA A 374 -18.55 4.04 4.19
C ALA A 374 -19.12 2.73 3.63
N ALA A 375 -18.35 1.64 3.71
CA ALA A 375 -18.77 0.32 3.25
C ALA A 375 -19.91 -0.27 4.10
N PHE A 376 -19.86 -0.06 5.43
CA PHE A 376 -20.93 -0.44 6.37
C PHE A 376 -22.27 0.14 5.94
N TRP A 377 -22.33 1.46 5.70
CA TRP A 377 -23.58 2.14 5.33
C TRP A 377 -24.14 1.68 3.98
N VAL A 378 -23.26 1.40 2.99
CA VAL A 378 -23.67 0.84 1.70
C VAL A 378 -24.28 -0.55 1.88
N SER A 379 -23.63 -1.43 2.63
CA SER A 379 -24.13 -2.79 2.89
C SER A 379 -25.45 -2.77 3.70
N LEU A 380 -25.61 -1.83 4.63
CA LEU A 380 -26.86 -1.63 5.36
C LEU A 380 -27.97 -1.13 4.43
N GLY A 381 -27.70 -0.11 3.61
CA GLY A 381 -28.66 0.40 2.62
C GLY A 381 -29.14 -0.68 1.64
N LEU A 382 -28.22 -1.57 1.23
CA LEU A 382 -28.54 -2.75 0.44
C LEU A 382 -29.44 -3.74 1.21
N ALA A 383 -29.08 -4.10 2.44
CA ALA A 383 -29.87 -5.03 3.26
C ALA A 383 -31.30 -4.51 3.50
N LEU A 384 -31.43 -3.23 3.85
CA LEU A 384 -32.72 -2.56 4.06
C LEU A 384 -33.53 -2.48 2.76
N THR A 385 -32.88 -2.22 1.63
CA THR A 385 -33.53 -2.26 0.31
C THR A 385 -34.10 -3.66 0.05
N LEU A 386 -33.31 -4.72 0.20
CA LEU A 386 -33.79 -6.09 0.00
C LEU A 386 -34.91 -6.46 0.98
N ARG A 387 -34.81 -6.02 2.24
CA ARG A 387 -35.85 -6.21 3.26
C ARG A 387 -37.16 -5.52 2.87
N ALA A 388 -37.08 -4.27 2.40
CA ALA A 388 -38.24 -3.50 1.93
C ALA A 388 -38.96 -4.19 0.77
N ARG A 389 -38.18 -4.73 -0.17
CA ARG A 389 -38.66 -5.48 -1.33
C ARG A 389 -39.37 -6.77 -0.92
N ARG A 390 -38.80 -7.51 0.03
CA ARG A 390 -39.42 -8.74 0.56
C ARG A 390 -40.72 -8.46 1.30
N CYS A 391 -40.81 -7.35 2.01
CA CYS A 391 -42.02 -6.94 2.73
C CYS A 391 -43.06 -6.26 1.82
N GLY A 392 -43.09 -6.59 0.51
CA GLY A 392 -44.08 -6.07 -0.41
C GLY A 392 -43.92 -4.59 -0.75
N ASP A 393 -42.69 -4.11 -0.94
CA ASP A 393 -42.37 -2.70 -1.21
C ASP A 393 -42.82 -1.77 -0.09
N HIS A 394 -42.23 -1.96 1.10
CA HIS A 394 -42.58 -1.21 2.30
C HIS A 394 -41.86 0.16 2.36
N PRO A 395 -42.57 1.30 2.42
CA PRO A 395 -41.98 2.63 2.32
C PRO A 395 -41.08 3.00 3.50
N GLY A 396 -41.40 2.56 4.73
CA GLY A 396 -40.55 2.82 5.89
C GLY A 396 -39.15 2.19 5.78
N TRP A 397 -39.06 0.96 5.24
CA TRP A 397 -37.78 0.31 5.00
C TRP A 397 -37.04 0.98 3.82
N ALA A 398 -37.77 1.50 2.83
CA ALA A 398 -37.21 2.27 1.73
C ALA A 398 -36.61 3.61 2.20
N ALA A 399 -37.32 4.33 3.09
CA ALA A 399 -36.83 5.53 3.73
C ALA A 399 -35.58 5.25 4.58
N ALA A 400 -35.57 4.16 5.36
CA ALA A 400 -34.39 3.73 6.12
C ALA A 400 -33.21 3.38 5.21
N ALA A 401 -33.45 2.72 4.08
CA ALA A 401 -32.42 2.48 3.07
C ALA A 401 -31.87 3.78 2.48
N GLY A 402 -32.74 4.74 2.15
CA GLY A 402 -32.35 6.08 1.71
C GLY A 402 -31.47 6.82 2.72
N ALA A 403 -31.82 6.74 4.01
CA ALA A 403 -31.03 7.30 5.09
C ALA A 403 -29.62 6.67 5.17
N ALA A 404 -29.54 5.33 5.16
CA ALA A 404 -28.26 4.62 5.16
C ALA A 404 -27.39 4.99 3.95
N LEU A 405 -27.96 5.09 2.75
CA LEU A 405 -27.22 5.52 1.55
C LEU A 405 -26.78 7.00 1.64
N GLY A 406 -27.58 7.85 2.28
CA GLY A 406 -27.22 9.25 2.54
C GLY A 406 -26.05 9.35 3.51
N LEU A 407 -26.04 8.55 4.58
CA LEU A 407 -24.93 8.45 5.53
C LEU A 407 -23.66 7.87 4.88
N ALA A 408 -23.80 6.94 3.92
CA ALA A 408 -22.68 6.45 3.13
C ALA A 408 -22.00 7.60 2.36
N MET A 409 -22.79 8.42 1.68
CA MET A 409 -22.30 9.60 0.96
C MET A 409 -21.72 10.66 1.92
N LEU A 410 -22.34 10.89 3.09
CA LEU A 410 -21.76 11.75 4.15
C LEU A 410 -20.50 11.17 4.80
N THR A 411 -20.14 9.91 4.54
CA THR A 411 -18.88 9.32 5.00
C THR A 411 -17.80 9.40 3.92
N LYS A 412 -18.15 9.07 2.67
CA LYS A 412 -17.23 9.07 1.54
C LYS A 412 -17.96 9.14 0.20
N PHE A 413 -17.62 10.09 -0.65
CA PHE A 413 -18.29 10.26 -1.95
C PHE A 413 -18.00 9.13 -2.94
N SER A 414 -16.93 8.36 -2.74
CA SER A 414 -16.62 7.18 -3.57
C SER A 414 -17.67 6.07 -3.46
N THR A 415 -18.62 6.18 -2.53
CA THR A 415 -19.78 5.29 -2.41
C THR A 415 -20.85 5.52 -3.47
N LEU A 416 -20.81 6.64 -4.20
CA LEU A 416 -21.80 7.02 -5.21
C LEU A 416 -22.13 5.91 -6.24
N PRO A 417 -21.14 5.16 -6.79
CA PRO A 417 -21.45 4.07 -7.72
C PRO A 417 -22.27 2.95 -7.08
N ALA A 418 -22.01 2.62 -5.81
CA ALA A 418 -22.82 1.66 -5.08
C ALA A 418 -24.24 2.20 -4.83
N VAL A 419 -24.36 3.46 -4.41
CA VAL A 419 -25.64 4.13 -4.16
C VAL A 419 -26.52 4.08 -5.42
N ALA A 420 -25.96 4.44 -6.57
CA ALA A 420 -26.67 4.39 -7.86
C ALA A 420 -27.16 2.97 -8.17
N LEU A 421 -26.33 1.95 -7.96
CA LEU A 421 -26.70 0.56 -8.21
C LEU A 421 -27.76 0.04 -7.23
N VAL A 422 -27.67 0.38 -5.94
CA VAL A 422 -28.66 0.01 -4.92
C VAL A 422 -30.00 0.66 -5.23
N LEU A 423 -30.02 1.93 -5.65
CA LEU A 423 -31.25 2.61 -6.07
C LEU A 423 -31.83 1.99 -7.36
N ALA A 424 -30.98 1.52 -8.27
CA ALA A 424 -31.43 0.81 -9.47
C ALA A 424 -32.10 -0.55 -9.17
N LEU A 425 -31.90 -1.13 -7.97
CA LEU A 425 -32.56 -2.38 -7.57
C LEU A 425 -34.09 -2.27 -7.54
N TRP A 426 -34.63 -1.09 -7.24
CA TRP A 426 -36.07 -0.84 -7.20
C TRP A 426 -36.74 -1.07 -8.56
N TRP A 427 -35.99 -0.87 -9.65
CA TRP A 427 -36.42 -1.14 -11.03
C TRP A 427 -36.27 -2.62 -11.44
N SER A 428 -35.36 -3.36 -10.81
CA SER A 428 -34.88 -4.68 -11.27
C SER A 428 -35.79 -5.88 -10.97
N GLY A 429 -36.89 -5.69 -10.22
CA GLY A 429 -37.75 -6.80 -9.79
C GLY A 429 -37.15 -7.69 -8.67
N LEU A 430 -35.85 -7.56 -8.36
CA LEU A 430 -35.15 -8.35 -7.34
C LEU A 430 -35.75 -8.18 -5.94
N GLY A 431 -35.74 -9.27 -5.16
CA GLY A 431 -36.19 -9.28 -3.76
C GLY A 431 -37.71 -9.34 -3.56
N ARG A 432 -38.52 -9.36 -4.63
CA ARG A 432 -39.98 -9.52 -4.51
C ARG A 432 -40.35 -10.97 -4.16
N PRO A 433 -41.34 -11.19 -3.28
CA PRO A 433 -41.91 -12.51 -3.09
C PRO A 433 -42.51 -13.05 -4.41
N ALA A 434 -42.46 -14.36 -4.61
CA ALA A 434 -43.12 -15.00 -5.75
C ALA A 434 -44.63 -14.68 -5.69
N LYS A 435 -45.23 -14.28 -6.82
CA LYS A 435 -46.66 -13.98 -6.87
C LYS A 435 -47.47 -15.23 -6.55
N GLU A 436 -48.39 -15.14 -5.59
CA GLU A 436 -49.51 -16.07 -5.51
C GLU A 436 -50.38 -15.93 -6.78
N PRO A 437 -50.80 -17.03 -7.41
CA PRO A 437 -51.68 -16.99 -8.56
C PRO A 437 -53.07 -16.49 -8.12
N GLY A 438 -53.40 -15.22 -8.40
CA GLY A 438 -54.72 -14.65 -8.13
C GLY A 438 -54.74 -13.18 -7.70
N ALA A 439 -53.62 -12.60 -7.26
CA ALA A 439 -53.57 -11.19 -6.85
C ALA A 439 -53.49 -10.23 -8.05
N ALA A 440 -54.64 -9.95 -8.66
CA ALA A 440 -54.80 -8.85 -9.62
C ALA A 440 -54.78 -7.49 -8.88
N GLY A 441 -53.98 -6.53 -9.37
CA GLY A 441 -54.28 -5.10 -9.18
C GLY A 441 -53.23 -4.15 -8.59
N GLY A 442 -52.38 -4.52 -7.62
CA GLY A 442 -51.71 -3.49 -6.79
C GLY A 442 -50.25 -3.07 -7.07
N GLY A 443 -49.52 -3.72 -8.01
CA GLY A 443 -48.06 -3.80 -7.90
C GLY A 443 -47.19 -2.81 -8.71
N ALA A 444 -47.76 -2.00 -9.60
CA ALA A 444 -46.98 -1.25 -10.60
C ALA A 444 -46.51 0.15 -10.14
N GLY A 445 -47.09 0.74 -9.08
CA GLY A 445 -46.71 2.07 -8.58
C GLY A 445 -45.96 2.07 -7.23
N ARG A 446 -46.11 1.01 -6.41
CA ARG A 446 -45.57 0.99 -5.04
C ARG A 446 -44.04 1.00 -4.97
N TRP A 447 -43.37 0.33 -5.90
CA TRP A 447 -41.90 0.39 -5.99
C TRP A 447 -41.41 1.80 -6.35
N ALA A 448 -42.16 2.57 -7.14
CA ALA A 448 -41.82 3.94 -7.50
C ALA A 448 -42.01 4.89 -6.30
N VAL A 449 -43.05 4.67 -5.49
CA VAL A 449 -43.24 5.37 -4.20
C VAL A 449 -42.09 5.08 -3.25
N CYS A 450 -41.68 3.83 -3.11
CA CYS A 450 -40.53 3.45 -2.28
C CYS A 450 -39.22 4.05 -2.78
N LEU A 451 -38.99 4.04 -4.10
CA LEU A 451 -37.83 4.71 -4.71
C LEU A 451 -37.88 6.22 -4.45
N GLY A 452 -39.05 6.85 -4.57
CA GLY A 452 -39.26 8.26 -4.25
C GLY A 452 -38.91 8.58 -2.80
N TRP A 453 -39.38 7.78 -1.84
CA TRP A 453 -39.02 7.92 -0.42
C TRP A 453 -37.53 7.71 -0.17
N ALA A 454 -36.93 6.67 -0.76
CA ALA A 454 -35.51 6.41 -0.63
C ALA A 454 -34.67 7.59 -1.16
N LEU A 455 -35.03 8.13 -2.33
CA LEU A 455 -34.37 9.29 -2.93
C LEU A 455 -34.57 10.57 -2.11
N ALA A 456 -35.79 10.83 -1.65
CA ALA A 456 -36.09 12.03 -0.86
C ALA A 456 -35.27 12.03 0.44
N VAL A 457 -35.28 10.93 1.19
CA VAL A 457 -34.51 10.82 2.44
C VAL A 457 -33.01 10.84 2.18
N PHE A 458 -32.54 10.17 1.12
CA PHE A 458 -31.15 10.23 0.68
C PHE A 458 -30.67 11.68 0.48
N LEU A 459 -31.45 12.48 -0.28
CA LEU A 459 -31.13 13.88 -0.56
C LEU A 459 -31.22 14.76 0.69
N VAL A 460 -32.19 14.52 1.58
CA VAL A 460 -32.28 15.25 2.86
C VAL A 460 -31.06 14.99 3.73
N VAL A 461 -30.58 13.75 3.79
CA VAL A 461 -29.45 13.39 4.64
C VAL A 461 -28.14 13.98 4.12
N CYS A 462 -27.81 13.83 2.83
CA CYS A 462 -26.49 14.21 2.31
C CYS A 462 -26.46 15.47 1.42
N GLY A 463 -27.60 15.87 0.86
CA GLY A 463 -27.66 16.90 -0.19
C GLY A 463 -27.15 18.26 0.27
N TRP A 464 -27.32 18.62 1.54
CA TRP A 464 -26.80 19.87 2.10
C TRP A 464 -25.28 19.98 1.99
N HIS A 465 -24.54 18.88 2.19
CA HIS A 465 -23.08 18.88 2.16
C HIS A 465 -22.57 19.09 0.73
N TYR A 466 -23.15 18.37 -0.23
CA TYR A 466 -22.78 18.52 -1.64
C TYR A 466 -23.24 19.84 -2.23
N GLY A 467 -24.34 20.41 -1.74
CA GLY A 467 -24.74 21.79 -2.02
C GLY A 467 -23.70 22.78 -1.51
N ARG A 468 -23.21 22.62 -0.27
CA ARG A 468 -22.12 23.44 0.30
C ARG A 468 -20.85 23.36 -0.53
N VAL A 469 -20.42 22.17 -0.94
CA VAL A 469 -19.22 21.97 -1.78
C VAL A 469 -19.42 22.63 -3.15
N TRP A 470 -20.58 22.46 -3.77
CA TRP A 470 -20.90 23.11 -5.04
C TRP A 470 -20.81 24.63 -4.94
N LEU A 471 -21.44 25.23 -3.92
CA LEU A 471 -21.45 26.68 -3.75
C LEU A 471 -20.04 27.29 -3.68
N HIS A 472 -19.06 26.56 -3.14
CA HIS A 472 -17.69 27.03 -3.03
C HIS A 472 -16.84 26.70 -4.26
N PHE A 473 -16.89 25.47 -4.78
CA PHE A 473 -15.99 24.98 -5.83
C PHE A 473 -16.60 24.95 -7.24
N GLY A 474 -17.88 25.26 -7.39
CA GLY A 474 -18.62 25.18 -8.67
C GLY A 474 -18.92 23.75 -9.14
N ARG A 475 -18.61 22.73 -8.33
CA ARG A 475 -18.83 21.31 -8.61
C ARG A 475 -19.14 20.57 -7.30
N PRO A 476 -20.00 19.52 -7.33
CA PRO A 476 -20.42 18.84 -6.11
C PRO A 476 -19.34 17.90 -5.54
N LEU A 477 -18.41 17.42 -6.36
CA LEU A 477 -17.37 16.47 -5.94
C LEU A 477 -15.99 17.07 -6.20
N VAL A 478 -15.14 17.06 -5.18
CA VAL A 478 -13.77 17.59 -5.22
C VAL A 478 -12.86 16.62 -4.48
N GLY A 479 -11.77 16.18 -5.11
CA GLY A 479 -10.68 15.46 -4.46
C GLY A 479 -9.44 16.33 -4.26
N ASN A 480 -8.44 15.84 -3.52
CA ASN A 480 -7.16 16.55 -3.36
C ASN A 480 -6.42 16.77 -4.69
N TRP A 481 -6.51 15.81 -5.63
CA TRP A 481 -5.96 15.91 -6.99
C TRP A 481 -6.63 16.97 -7.88
N ASP A 482 -7.73 17.57 -7.42
CA ASP A 482 -8.47 18.61 -8.13
C ASP A 482 -8.13 20.03 -7.64
N LEU A 483 -7.31 20.16 -6.59
CA LEU A 483 -6.98 21.40 -5.90
C LEU A 483 -5.59 21.93 -6.32
N PRO A 484 -5.44 23.26 -6.54
CA PRO A 484 -4.14 23.86 -6.85
C PRO A 484 -3.13 23.64 -5.72
N GLY A 485 -1.86 23.38 -6.06
CA GLY A 485 -0.77 23.25 -5.09
C GLY A 485 -0.75 21.95 -4.27
N GLN A 486 -1.70 21.04 -4.50
CA GLN A 486 -1.75 19.71 -3.87
C GLN A 486 -1.55 18.57 -4.89
N THR A 487 -1.08 18.90 -6.08
CA THR A 487 -0.78 17.96 -7.16
C THR A 487 0.58 17.32 -6.95
N TRP A 488 0.59 15.99 -6.97
CA TRP A 488 1.78 15.17 -6.84
C TRP A 488 1.64 13.91 -7.70
N TRP A 489 2.76 13.25 -7.97
CA TRP A 489 2.79 11.95 -8.63
C TRP A 489 3.82 11.05 -7.95
N GLN A 490 3.68 9.74 -8.17
CA GLN A 490 4.64 8.72 -7.72
C GLN A 490 4.98 7.84 -8.91
N ASP A 491 6.13 7.19 -8.86
CA ASP A 491 6.57 6.29 -9.92
C ASP A 491 5.50 5.21 -10.23
N PRO A 492 5.32 4.82 -11.51
CA PRO A 492 6.02 5.34 -12.69
C PRO A 492 5.47 6.68 -13.21
N GLY A 493 4.40 7.25 -12.65
CA GLY A 493 3.83 8.53 -13.10
C GLY A 493 3.08 8.49 -14.43
N TYR A 494 2.91 7.32 -15.04
CA TYR A 494 2.10 7.09 -16.24
C TYR A 494 1.60 5.64 -16.33
N ARG A 495 0.74 5.35 -17.32
CA ARG A 495 0.27 3.99 -17.64
C ARG A 495 0.49 3.65 -19.11
N VAL A 496 0.75 2.36 -19.38
CA VAL A 496 0.88 1.77 -20.72
C VAL A 496 -0.03 0.54 -20.83
N ALA A 497 -0.28 0.06 -22.05
CA ALA A 497 -1.11 -1.13 -22.27
C ALA A 497 -0.60 -2.36 -21.48
N ALA A 498 0.73 -2.56 -21.44
CA ALA A 498 1.35 -3.68 -20.74
C ALA A 498 0.99 -3.75 -19.25
N HIS A 499 0.81 -2.61 -18.59
CA HIS A 499 0.43 -2.53 -17.17
C HIS A 499 -0.96 -3.12 -16.90
N TYR A 500 -1.88 -3.09 -17.88
CA TYR A 500 -3.22 -3.68 -17.76
C TYR A 500 -3.31 -5.10 -18.32
N ALA A 501 -2.25 -5.61 -18.97
CA ALA A 501 -2.23 -6.91 -19.62
C ALA A 501 -1.41 -7.96 -18.86
N ARG A 502 -0.44 -7.54 -18.04
CA ARG A 502 0.43 -8.42 -17.24
C ARG A 502 -0.28 -8.88 -15.95
N PHE A 503 0.10 -10.05 -15.47
CA PHE A 503 -0.22 -10.60 -14.15
C PHE A 503 0.75 -11.74 -13.84
N GLY A 504 1.12 -11.92 -12.57
CA GLY A 504 1.85 -13.09 -12.09
C GLY A 504 3.00 -12.73 -11.15
N GLU A 505 3.47 -11.49 -11.16
CA GLU A 505 4.50 -11.03 -10.23
C GLU A 505 4.02 -11.21 -8.79
N ALA A 506 2.74 -10.95 -8.50
CA ALA A 506 2.20 -11.07 -7.15
C ALA A 506 2.22 -12.50 -6.58
N LEU A 507 2.43 -13.52 -7.42
CA LEU A 507 2.58 -14.92 -7.00
C LEU A 507 4.00 -15.27 -6.56
N VAL A 508 4.96 -14.36 -6.77
CA VAL A 508 6.37 -14.51 -6.40
C VAL A 508 6.82 -13.37 -5.48
N ARG A 509 6.49 -12.13 -5.82
CA ARG A 509 6.84 -10.89 -5.11
C ARG A 509 5.61 -9.98 -4.98
N PRO A 510 4.66 -10.25 -4.07
CA PRO A 510 3.41 -9.50 -3.95
C PRO A 510 3.59 -8.05 -3.52
N TRP A 511 4.58 -7.78 -2.67
CA TRP A 511 4.83 -6.43 -2.21
C TRP A 511 5.27 -5.51 -3.34
N PHE A 512 4.62 -4.35 -3.44
CA PHE A 512 4.80 -3.33 -4.48
C PHE A 512 4.65 -3.83 -5.92
N SER A 513 4.08 -5.02 -6.12
CA SER A 513 3.78 -5.58 -7.45
C SER A 513 2.81 -4.74 -8.28
N GLY A 514 2.12 -3.78 -7.65
CA GLY A 514 1.35 -2.73 -8.33
C GLY A 514 2.19 -1.79 -9.21
N LEU A 515 3.53 -1.80 -9.09
CA LEU A 515 4.43 -1.13 -10.05
C LEU A 515 4.47 -1.88 -11.39
N GLU A 516 4.36 -3.22 -11.38
CA GLU A 516 4.42 -4.06 -12.57
C GLU A 516 3.10 -4.05 -13.34
N SER A 517 2.00 -4.27 -12.65
CA SER A 517 0.68 -4.36 -13.27
C SER A 517 -0.45 -3.98 -12.33
N PHE A 518 -1.56 -3.55 -12.95
CA PHE A 518 -2.81 -3.26 -12.23
C PHE A 518 -3.35 -4.51 -11.53
N TRP A 519 -3.27 -5.68 -12.17
CA TRP A 519 -3.84 -6.91 -11.64
C TRP A 519 -3.02 -7.48 -10.48
N ASP A 520 -1.69 -7.35 -10.54
CA ASP A 520 -0.80 -7.74 -9.45
C ASP A 520 -1.05 -6.87 -8.23
N GLY A 521 -1.12 -5.54 -8.39
CA GLY A 521 -1.46 -4.62 -7.29
C GLY A 521 -2.84 -4.88 -6.67
N LEU A 522 -3.87 -5.13 -7.51
CA LEU A 522 -5.21 -5.44 -7.03
C LEU A 522 -5.25 -6.77 -6.26
N TYR A 523 -4.57 -7.80 -6.76
CA TYR A 523 -4.48 -9.10 -6.10
C TYR A 523 -3.73 -9.01 -4.77
N ALA A 524 -2.57 -8.36 -4.79
CA ALA A 524 -1.68 -8.25 -3.63
C ALA A 524 -2.33 -7.46 -2.48
N THR A 525 -3.17 -6.47 -2.80
CA THR A 525 -3.92 -5.68 -1.81
C THR A 525 -5.28 -6.27 -1.44
N LEU A 526 -5.84 -7.20 -2.23
CA LEU A 526 -7.08 -7.91 -1.89
C LEU A 526 -6.82 -9.03 -0.86
N TRP A 527 -5.76 -9.80 -1.10
CA TRP A 527 -5.41 -11.01 -0.34
C TRP A 527 -4.25 -10.81 0.65
N GLY A 528 -3.77 -9.59 0.82
CA GLY A 528 -2.74 -9.22 1.78
C GLY A 528 -2.55 -7.71 1.84
N ASP A 529 -1.46 -7.26 2.46
CA ASP A 529 -1.07 -5.85 2.46
C ASP A 529 0.07 -5.59 1.47
N GLY A 530 -0.23 -5.77 0.18
CA GLY A 530 0.76 -5.70 -0.91
C GLY A 530 1.40 -4.32 -1.13
N LEU A 531 0.88 -3.26 -0.52
CA LEU A 531 1.48 -1.91 -0.62
C LEU A 531 2.06 -1.43 0.72
N ALA A 532 2.15 -2.30 1.74
CA ALA A 532 2.46 -1.89 3.10
C ALA A 532 1.59 -0.68 3.52
N SER A 533 0.31 -0.74 3.15
CA SER A 533 -0.67 0.36 3.13
C SER A 533 -0.92 0.98 4.51
N SER A 534 -0.45 0.33 5.55
CA SER A 534 -0.50 0.80 6.93
C SER A 534 0.59 1.80 7.28
N ALA A 535 1.66 1.96 6.49
CA ALA A 535 2.68 2.95 6.80
C ALA A 535 2.33 4.28 6.13
N SER A 536 2.08 5.31 6.94
CA SER A 536 1.95 6.70 6.48
C SER A 536 3.31 7.32 6.11
N TRP A 537 4.41 6.72 6.59
CA TRP A 537 5.78 7.16 6.35
C TRP A 537 6.57 6.14 5.54
N LEU A 538 7.34 6.65 4.57
CA LEU A 538 8.16 5.87 3.63
C LEU A 538 9.43 5.27 4.26
N VAL A 539 9.47 5.06 5.58
CA VAL A 539 10.65 4.52 6.26
C VAL A 539 10.40 3.11 6.80
N PHE A 540 9.13 2.67 6.93
CA PHE A 540 8.81 1.47 7.72
C PHE A 540 7.76 0.58 7.12
N ARG A 541 7.93 -0.72 7.34
CA ARG A 541 6.92 -1.72 7.03
C ARG A 541 6.03 -1.95 8.25
N PRO A 542 4.74 -2.27 8.08
CA PRO A 542 3.97 -2.83 9.18
C PRO A 542 4.59 -4.10 9.77
N PRO A 543 4.37 -4.38 11.07
CA PRO A 543 4.85 -5.57 11.75
C PRO A 543 3.97 -6.81 11.50
N TRP A 544 3.55 -7.03 10.24
CA TRP A 544 2.76 -8.21 9.86
C TRP A 544 3.61 -9.49 9.92
N ASN A 545 2.93 -10.61 10.06
CA ASN A 545 3.58 -11.90 9.97
C ASN A 545 3.77 -12.30 8.51
N GLU A 546 4.95 -12.00 7.96
CA GLU A 546 5.29 -12.22 6.54
C GLU A 546 5.17 -13.69 6.11
N SER A 547 5.52 -14.64 6.99
CA SER A 547 5.42 -16.07 6.72
C SER A 547 3.98 -16.53 6.52
N TRP A 548 3.06 -16.04 7.36
CA TRP A 548 1.64 -16.36 7.19
C TRP A 548 1.03 -15.60 6.01
N ALA A 549 1.45 -14.36 5.77
CA ALA A 549 1.00 -13.56 4.63
C ALA A 549 1.37 -14.23 3.30
N ALA A 550 2.57 -14.79 3.19
CA ALA A 550 3.02 -15.54 2.01
C ALA A 550 2.04 -16.65 1.62
N VAL A 551 1.57 -17.40 2.61
CA VAL A 551 0.59 -18.47 2.43
C VAL A 551 -0.79 -17.90 2.10
N ALA A 552 -1.19 -16.80 2.75
CA ALA A 552 -2.47 -16.15 2.52
C ALA A 552 -2.63 -15.74 1.05
N TRP A 553 -1.58 -15.19 0.43
CA TRP A 553 -1.58 -14.87 -1.00
C TRP A 553 -1.79 -16.13 -1.85
N TRP A 554 -1.00 -17.19 -1.70
CA TRP A 554 -1.19 -18.41 -2.49
C TRP A 554 -2.59 -19.03 -2.32
N LEU A 555 -3.12 -19.09 -1.10
CA LEU A 555 -4.49 -19.56 -0.86
C LEU A 555 -5.54 -18.60 -1.47
N GLY A 556 -5.23 -17.31 -1.56
CA GLY A 556 -6.04 -16.30 -2.27
C GLY A 556 -6.21 -16.59 -3.77
N LEU A 557 -5.30 -17.34 -4.40
CA LEU A 557 -5.47 -17.77 -5.80
C LEU A 557 -6.69 -18.69 -5.97
N VAL A 558 -6.96 -19.56 -5.00
CA VAL A 558 -8.15 -20.43 -5.00
C VAL A 558 -9.41 -19.58 -5.02
N TRP A 559 -9.48 -18.56 -4.16
CA TRP A 559 -10.63 -17.67 -4.09
C TRP A 559 -10.75 -16.76 -5.29
N THR A 560 -9.63 -16.35 -5.88
CA THR A 560 -9.61 -15.62 -7.17
C THR A 560 -10.24 -16.47 -8.27
N LEU A 561 -9.91 -17.76 -8.37
CA LEU A 561 -10.56 -18.68 -9.32
C LEU A 561 -12.06 -18.80 -9.06
N VAL A 562 -12.48 -18.94 -7.79
CA VAL A 562 -13.90 -18.97 -7.40
C VAL A 562 -14.62 -17.69 -7.83
N ILE A 563 -13.99 -16.52 -7.63
CA ILE A 563 -14.52 -15.21 -8.06
C ILE A 563 -14.67 -15.16 -9.58
N LEU A 564 -13.65 -15.57 -10.35
CA LEU A 564 -13.69 -15.58 -11.82
C LEU A 564 -14.81 -16.47 -12.35
N VAL A 565 -14.95 -17.70 -11.80
CA VAL A 565 -16.06 -18.60 -12.14
C VAL A 565 -17.41 -17.96 -11.80
N GLY A 566 -17.50 -17.27 -10.67
CA GLY A 566 -18.67 -16.48 -10.28
C GLY A 566 -19.00 -15.39 -11.30
N MET A 567 -18.05 -14.51 -11.62
CA MET A 567 -18.22 -13.40 -12.57
C MET A 567 -18.68 -13.90 -13.94
N VAL A 568 -18.02 -14.92 -14.51
CA VAL A 568 -18.38 -15.51 -15.81
C VAL A 568 -19.77 -16.13 -15.76
N SER A 569 -20.09 -16.85 -14.69
CA SER A 569 -21.41 -17.46 -14.48
C SER A 569 -22.54 -16.42 -14.39
N GLY A 570 -22.31 -15.32 -13.66
CA GLY A 570 -23.25 -14.23 -13.51
C GLY A 570 -23.48 -13.47 -14.81
N PHE A 571 -22.39 -13.09 -15.49
CA PHE A 571 -22.44 -12.43 -16.79
C PHE A 571 -23.16 -13.29 -17.84
N GLY A 572 -22.82 -14.58 -17.94
CA GLY A 572 -23.50 -15.49 -18.87
C GLY A 572 -24.99 -15.65 -18.56
N SER A 573 -25.40 -15.53 -17.29
CA SER A 573 -26.82 -15.62 -16.91
C SER A 573 -27.60 -14.34 -17.26
N MET A 574 -26.92 -13.20 -17.20
CA MET A 574 -27.42 -11.90 -17.61
C MET A 574 -27.63 -11.81 -19.12
N VAL A 575 -26.66 -12.26 -19.93
CA VAL A 575 -26.78 -12.36 -21.39
C VAL A 575 -27.91 -13.30 -21.81
N ARG A 576 -28.07 -14.43 -21.11
CA ARG A 576 -29.18 -15.38 -21.33
C ARG A 576 -30.54 -14.88 -20.85
N GLY A 577 -30.60 -13.67 -20.28
CA GLY A 577 -31.82 -13.01 -19.85
C GLY A 577 -32.60 -13.79 -18.78
N ARG A 578 -31.86 -14.42 -17.86
CA ARG A 578 -32.37 -15.03 -16.62
C ARG A 578 -31.99 -14.17 -15.39
N PRO A 579 -32.31 -12.87 -15.30
CA PRO A 579 -31.88 -12.05 -14.17
C PRO A 579 -32.67 -12.38 -12.91
N GLY A 580 -32.04 -13.07 -11.97
CA GLY A 580 -32.40 -13.09 -10.56
C GLY A 580 -31.39 -12.23 -9.77
N TRP A 581 -30.83 -12.78 -8.70
CA TRP A 581 -29.73 -12.13 -7.94
C TRP A 581 -28.38 -12.22 -8.67
N GLU A 582 -28.30 -13.02 -9.74
CA GLU A 582 -27.06 -13.40 -10.43
C GLU A 582 -26.34 -12.25 -11.14
N TRP A 583 -27.02 -11.14 -11.43
CA TRP A 583 -26.44 -9.97 -12.09
C TRP A 583 -25.89 -8.94 -11.09
N PHE A 584 -26.46 -8.89 -9.88
CA PHE A 584 -26.21 -7.82 -8.92
C PHE A 584 -24.76 -7.83 -8.42
N GLY A 585 -24.28 -8.98 -7.94
CA GLY A 585 -22.91 -9.15 -7.46
C GLY A 585 -21.88 -8.73 -8.51
N PRO A 586 -21.92 -9.31 -9.73
CA PRO A 586 -21.02 -8.91 -10.81
C PRO A 586 -21.10 -7.44 -11.20
N SER A 587 -22.29 -6.82 -11.14
CA SER A 587 -22.45 -5.39 -11.47
C SER A 587 -21.81 -4.49 -10.42
N LEU A 588 -21.99 -4.82 -9.12
CA LEU A 588 -21.39 -4.05 -8.03
C LEU A 588 -19.86 -4.19 -8.03
N VAL A 589 -19.33 -5.39 -8.24
CA VAL A 589 -17.88 -5.58 -8.40
C VAL A 589 -17.38 -4.86 -9.67
N GLY A 590 -18.10 -5.01 -10.79
CA GLY A 590 -17.73 -4.41 -12.07
C GLY A 590 -17.65 -2.88 -12.05
N VAL A 591 -18.59 -2.20 -11.38
CA VAL A 591 -18.57 -0.72 -11.31
C VAL A 591 -17.37 -0.20 -10.50
N TYR A 592 -16.98 -0.89 -9.43
CA TYR A 592 -15.78 -0.52 -8.66
C TYR A 592 -14.49 -0.90 -9.40
N LEU A 593 -14.44 -2.03 -10.11
CA LEU A 593 -13.31 -2.35 -10.99
C LEU A 593 -13.13 -1.28 -12.07
N TRP A 594 -14.21 -0.81 -12.68
CA TRP A 594 -14.17 0.30 -13.63
C TRP A 594 -13.64 1.58 -12.97
N ALA A 595 -14.13 1.93 -11.78
CA ALA A 595 -13.68 3.11 -11.05
C ALA A 595 -12.18 3.05 -10.71
N LEU A 596 -11.69 1.88 -10.27
CA LEU A 596 -10.27 1.65 -10.00
C LEU A 596 -9.42 1.76 -11.27
N LEU A 597 -9.87 1.18 -12.39
CA LEU A 597 -9.18 1.32 -13.68
C LEU A 597 -9.11 2.79 -14.11
N TYR A 598 -10.23 3.52 -14.03
CA TYR A 598 -10.27 4.94 -14.34
C TYR A 598 -9.31 5.75 -13.45
N MET A 599 -9.37 5.54 -12.13
CA MET A 599 -8.54 6.27 -11.18
C MET A 599 -7.05 5.93 -11.34
N SER A 600 -6.69 4.69 -11.67
CA SER A 600 -5.30 4.28 -11.92
C SER A 600 -4.64 5.02 -13.08
N ALA A 601 -5.44 5.51 -14.05
CA ALA A 601 -4.98 6.31 -15.18
C ALA A 601 -5.12 7.82 -14.92
N ARG A 602 -6.09 8.23 -14.10
CA ARG A 602 -6.32 9.64 -13.73
C ARG A 602 -5.25 10.15 -12.76
N VAL A 603 -4.90 9.34 -11.77
CA VAL A 603 -3.87 9.61 -10.75
C VAL A 603 -2.81 8.51 -10.89
N PRO A 604 -1.75 8.73 -11.69
CA PRO A 604 -0.83 7.68 -12.10
C PRO A 604 0.23 7.36 -11.02
N SER A 605 -0.21 7.09 -9.81
CA SER A 605 0.63 6.64 -8.68
C SER A 605 0.55 5.13 -8.52
N TYR A 606 1.65 4.44 -8.20
CA TYR A 606 1.61 3.01 -7.85
C TYR A 606 0.66 2.72 -6.67
N ALA A 607 0.52 3.66 -5.74
CA ALA A 607 -0.32 3.54 -4.56
C ALA A 607 -1.83 3.65 -4.88
N GLN A 608 -2.22 3.97 -6.12
CA GLN A 608 -3.61 4.12 -6.50
C GLN A 608 -4.36 2.79 -6.65
N VAL A 609 -3.64 1.68 -6.87
CA VAL A 609 -4.22 0.36 -7.07
C VAL A 609 -4.39 -0.35 -5.73
N LYS A 610 -5.51 -0.08 -5.04
CA LYS A 610 -5.85 -0.64 -3.73
C LYS A 610 -7.22 -1.29 -3.76
N ALA A 611 -7.27 -2.59 -3.45
CA ALA A 611 -8.54 -3.33 -3.40
C ALA A 611 -9.54 -2.77 -2.38
N PHE A 612 -9.04 -2.22 -1.26
CA PHE A 612 -9.91 -1.70 -0.19
C PHE A 612 -10.68 -0.42 -0.57
N TYR A 613 -10.28 0.31 -1.62
CA TYR A 613 -11.12 1.38 -2.20
C TYR A 613 -12.45 0.85 -2.77
N ALA A 614 -12.54 -0.46 -3.01
CA ALA A 614 -13.76 -1.15 -3.42
C ALA A 614 -14.48 -1.86 -2.26
N LEU A 615 -14.17 -1.56 -0.99
CA LEU A 615 -14.87 -2.17 0.16
C LEU A 615 -16.39 -2.05 0.13
N PRO A 616 -17.03 -0.97 -0.37
CA PRO A 616 -18.49 -0.95 -0.49
C PRO A 616 -19.04 -2.02 -1.45
N ALA A 617 -18.20 -2.62 -2.29
CA ALA A 617 -18.55 -3.77 -3.13
C ALA A 617 -18.44 -5.12 -2.43
N LEU A 618 -18.03 -5.19 -1.16
CA LEU A 618 -17.77 -6.46 -0.44
C LEU A 618 -19.00 -7.38 -0.40
N SER A 619 -20.20 -6.81 -0.20
CA SER A 619 -21.46 -7.56 -0.30
C SER A 619 -21.65 -8.17 -1.70
N GLY A 620 -21.29 -7.43 -2.76
CA GLY A 620 -21.32 -7.93 -4.14
C GLY A 620 -20.28 -9.00 -4.40
N LEU A 621 -19.05 -8.83 -3.89
CA LEU A 621 -17.99 -9.82 -3.97
C LEU A 621 -18.41 -11.14 -3.30
N ALA A 622 -19.04 -11.07 -2.13
CA ALA A 622 -19.56 -12.25 -1.44
C ALA A 622 -20.65 -12.98 -2.26
N VAL A 623 -21.52 -12.24 -2.95
CA VAL A 623 -22.50 -12.83 -3.89
C VAL A 623 -21.79 -13.53 -5.05
N VAL A 624 -20.74 -12.93 -5.61
CA VAL A 624 -19.93 -13.53 -6.69
C VAL A 624 -19.23 -14.80 -6.21
N VAL A 625 -18.66 -14.81 -4.99
CA VAL A 625 -18.05 -16.00 -4.39
C VAL A 625 -19.08 -17.12 -4.20
N VAL A 626 -20.27 -16.81 -3.65
CA VAL A 626 -21.37 -17.78 -3.51
C VAL A 626 -21.77 -18.34 -4.87
N GLN A 627 -21.80 -17.50 -5.91
CA GLN A 627 -22.13 -17.93 -7.27
C GLN A 627 -21.09 -18.90 -7.84
N GLY A 628 -19.80 -18.58 -7.72
CA GLY A 628 -18.70 -19.44 -8.13
C GLY A 628 -18.69 -20.75 -7.36
N TRP A 629 -18.90 -20.67 -6.05
CA TRP A 629 -19.01 -21.83 -5.15
C TRP A 629 -20.11 -22.79 -5.60
N ARG A 630 -21.32 -22.28 -5.90
CA ARG A 630 -22.43 -23.12 -6.40
C ARG A 630 -22.08 -23.86 -7.67
N ARG A 631 -21.31 -23.23 -8.57
CA ARG A 631 -20.89 -23.84 -9.84
C ARG A 631 -19.85 -24.93 -9.63
N LEU A 632 -18.87 -24.70 -8.77
CA LEU A 632 -17.80 -25.66 -8.50
C LEU A 632 -18.28 -26.84 -7.65
N ALA A 633 -19.02 -26.56 -6.58
CA ALA A 633 -19.50 -27.59 -5.65
C ALA A 633 -20.70 -28.38 -6.18
N GLY A 634 -21.60 -27.72 -6.93
CA GLY A 634 -22.87 -28.31 -7.35
C GLY A 634 -23.68 -28.80 -6.15
N ALA A 635 -24.26 -30.01 -6.28
CA ALA A 635 -24.98 -30.69 -5.21
C ALA A 635 -24.09 -31.58 -4.32
N SER A 636 -22.77 -31.64 -4.58
CA SER A 636 -21.89 -32.58 -3.87
C SER A 636 -21.48 -32.06 -2.49
N GLY A 637 -21.97 -32.72 -1.43
CA GLY A 637 -21.57 -32.42 -0.04
C GLY A 637 -20.07 -32.54 0.22
N VAL A 638 -19.37 -33.41 -0.52
CA VAL A 638 -17.89 -33.53 -0.45
C VAL A 638 -17.21 -32.28 -0.99
N ARG A 639 -17.65 -31.77 -2.14
CA ARG A 639 -17.07 -30.55 -2.73
C ARG A 639 -17.39 -29.32 -1.87
N HIS A 640 -18.58 -29.25 -1.29
CA HIS A 640 -18.92 -28.24 -0.28
C HIS A 640 -18.00 -28.34 0.95
N GLY A 641 -17.74 -29.55 1.45
CA GLY A 641 -16.82 -29.78 2.57
C GLY A 641 -15.38 -29.38 2.26
N LEU A 642 -14.89 -29.68 1.05
CA LEU A 642 -13.55 -29.30 0.59
C LEU A 642 -13.39 -27.78 0.51
N LEU A 643 -14.31 -27.09 -0.16
CA LEU A 643 -14.27 -25.63 -0.25
C LEU A 643 -14.42 -24.98 1.13
N THR A 644 -15.23 -25.56 2.03
CA THR A 644 -15.35 -25.08 3.42
C THR A 644 -14.04 -25.24 4.17
N GLY A 645 -13.37 -26.39 4.05
CA GLY A 645 -12.06 -26.61 4.66
C GLY A 645 -11.02 -25.60 4.17
N LEU A 646 -10.94 -25.39 2.85
CA LEU A 646 -10.07 -24.37 2.26
C LEU A 646 -10.39 -22.96 2.77
N LEU A 647 -11.67 -22.62 2.96
CA LEU A 647 -12.08 -21.30 3.44
C LEU A 647 -11.67 -21.09 4.89
N VAL A 648 -11.86 -22.10 5.74
CA VAL A 648 -11.47 -22.05 7.14
C VAL A 648 -9.95 -22.01 7.27
N THR A 649 -9.20 -22.79 6.48
CA THR A 649 -7.73 -22.71 6.47
C THR A 649 -7.26 -21.32 6.07
N TRP A 650 -7.78 -20.77 4.96
CA TRP A 650 -7.45 -19.41 4.54
C TRP A 650 -7.85 -18.36 5.57
N TRP A 651 -8.99 -18.54 6.26
CA TRP A 651 -9.45 -17.67 7.33
C TRP A 651 -8.44 -17.64 8.49
N VAL A 652 -8.00 -18.80 8.97
CA VAL A 652 -6.99 -18.91 10.04
C VAL A 652 -5.67 -18.28 9.62
N VAL A 653 -5.22 -18.56 8.39
CA VAL A 653 -3.97 -18.02 7.85
C VAL A 653 -4.04 -16.50 7.71
N SER A 654 -5.17 -15.96 7.27
CA SER A 654 -5.37 -14.51 7.16
C SER A 654 -5.32 -13.83 8.52
N PHE A 655 -5.98 -14.38 9.54
CA PHE A 655 -5.88 -13.87 10.91
C PHE A 655 -4.45 -13.93 11.44
N GLY A 656 -3.75 -15.05 11.23
CA GLY A 656 -2.34 -15.21 11.63
C GLY A 656 -1.40 -14.22 10.95
N SER A 657 -1.68 -13.84 9.71
CA SER A 657 -0.90 -12.84 8.95
C SER A 657 -0.94 -11.45 9.61
N PHE A 658 -2.05 -11.12 10.26
CA PHE A 658 -2.25 -9.82 10.93
C PHE A 658 -2.05 -9.89 12.44
N TRP A 659 -1.69 -11.03 13.01
CA TRP A 659 -1.34 -11.14 14.43
C TRP A 659 0.07 -10.59 14.66
N ILE A 660 0.19 -9.47 15.37
CA ILE A 660 1.48 -8.80 15.56
C ILE A 660 2.24 -9.47 16.71
N PRO A 661 3.49 -9.91 16.50
CA PRO A 661 4.32 -10.40 17.60
C PRO A 661 4.52 -9.31 18.66
N VAL A 662 4.38 -9.69 19.94
CA VAL A 662 4.60 -8.77 21.06
C VAL A 662 6.01 -8.19 20.97
N GLN A 663 6.11 -6.86 21.01
CA GLN A 663 7.36 -6.12 20.85
C GLN A 663 8.12 -6.45 19.56
N HIS A 664 7.44 -6.55 18.42
CA HIS A 664 8.12 -6.71 17.14
C HIS A 664 9.19 -5.60 16.92
N PRO A 665 10.42 -5.89 16.44
CA PRO A 665 11.49 -4.88 16.33
C PRO A 665 11.08 -3.65 15.49
N GLN A 666 10.29 -3.88 14.43
CA GLN A 666 9.71 -2.82 13.61
C GLN A 666 8.76 -1.90 14.40
N THR A 667 8.02 -2.42 15.38
CA THR A 667 7.15 -1.63 16.25
C THR A 667 7.98 -0.72 17.16
N VAL A 668 9.07 -1.24 17.71
CA VAL A 668 9.99 -0.46 18.56
C VAL A 668 10.65 0.66 17.75
N LEU A 669 11.11 0.35 16.54
CA LEU A 669 11.69 1.32 15.61
C LEU A 669 10.70 2.42 15.21
N VAL A 670 9.48 1.97 14.90
CA VAL A 670 8.20 2.67 14.97
C VAL A 670 8.17 3.88 15.91
N GLN A 671 8.16 3.48 17.17
CA GLN A 671 8.02 4.33 18.34
C GLN A 671 9.25 5.20 18.55
N ALA A 672 10.46 4.71 18.21
CA ALA A 672 11.69 5.48 18.33
C ALA A 672 11.65 6.73 17.45
N LEU A 673 11.26 6.57 16.18
CA LEU A 673 11.19 7.70 15.26
C LEU A 673 10.00 8.62 15.54
N TRP A 674 8.86 8.08 15.96
CA TRP A 674 7.77 8.91 16.44
C TRP A 674 8.16 9.75 17.66
N ALA A 675 8.87 9.17 18.64
CA ALA A 675 9.39 9.91 19.79
C ALA A 675 10.36 11.01 19.34
N LEU A 676 11.25 10.70 18.39
CA LEU A 676 12.20 11.65 17.84
C LEU A 676 11.52 12.85 17.16
N ASP A 677 10.53 12.58 16.29
CA ASP A 677 9.76 13.59 15.56
C ASP A 677 8.97 14.50 16.53
N ARG A 678 8.56 13.97 17.70
CA ARG A 678 7.92 14.72 18.79
C ARG A 678 8.89 15.51 19.67
N GLY A 679 10.20 15.43 19.42
CA GLY A 679 11.22 16.10 20.22
C GLY A 679 11.74 15.28 21.41
N ASP A 680 11.21 14.09 21.69
CA ASP A 680 11.59 13.23 22.82
C ASP A 680 12.82 12.37 22.47
N GLY A 681 14.01 12.98 22.56
CA GLY A 681 15.28 12.36 22.17
C GLY A 681 15.70 11.20 23.05
N GLU A 682 15.50 11.30 24.36
CA GLU A 682 15.92 10.27 25.32
C GLU A 682 15.11 8.99 25.13
N ARG A 683 13.78 9.12 24.95
CA ARG A 683 12.93 7.98 24.64
C ARG A 683 13.27 7.38 23.28
N ALA A 684 13.50 8.22 22.26
CA ALA A 684 13.93 7.75 20.95
C ALA A 684 15.23 6.94 21.03
N LEU A 685 16.24 7.47 21.74
CA LEU A 685 17.53 6.81 21.94
C LEU A 685 17.37 5.44 22.63
N THR A 686 16.57 5.39 23.70
CA THR A 686 16.28 4.15 24.43
C THR A 686 15.64 3.09 23.52
N LEU A 687 14.66 3.49 22.71
CA LEU A 687 13.97 2.60 21.78
C LEU A 687 14.90 2.15 20.63
N PHE A 688 15.78 3.01 20.15
CA PHE A 688 16.81 2.62 19.17
C PHE A 688 17.81 1.61 19.75
N GLN A 689 18.23 1.79 20.99
CA GLN A 689 19.10 0.83 21.70
C GLN A 689 18.39 -0.52 21.84
N GLU A 690 17.12 -0.52 22.25
CA GLU A 690 16.32 -1.73 22.36
C GLU A 690 16.20 -2.44 21.00
N ALA A 691 15.92 -1.70 19.92
CA ALA A 691 15.87 -2.25 18.57
C ALA A 691 17.22 -2.83 18.13
N MET A 692 18.33 -2.16 18.46
CA MET A 692 19.69 -2.60 18.13
C MET A 692 20.09 -3.88 18.86
N VAL A 693 19.74 -4.03 20.15
CA VAL A 693 20.05 -5.27 20.92
C VAL A 693 19.34 -6.49 20.33
N ARG A 694 18.16 -6.29 19.74
CA ARG A 694 17.33 -7.39 19.23
C ARG A 694 17.74 -7.87 17.85
N ASP A 695 18.05 -6.93 16.96
CA ASP A 695 18.36 -7.23 15.56
C ASP A 695 19.26 -6.11 14.96
N PRO A 696 20.56 -6.12 15.28
CA PRO A 696 21.49 -5.05 14.89
C PRO A 696 21.79 -5.02 13.38
N VAL A 697 21.54 -6.14 12.67
CA VAL A 697 21.75 -6.28 11.22
C VAL A 697 20.48 -6.00 10.42
N ARG A 698 19.44 -5.47 11.07
CA ARG A 698 18.19 -5.08 10.42
C ARG A 698 18.41 -3.84 9.54
N PRO A 699 18.13 -3.89 8.23
CA PRO A 699 18.39 -2.73 7.39
C PRO A 699 17.47 -1.54 7.69
N GLU A 700 16.25 -1.76 8.18
CA GLU A 700 15.36 -0.67 8.63
C GLU A 700 15.95 0.11 9.81
N LEU A 701 16.64 -0.58 10.73
CA LEU A 701 17.28 0.08 11.86
C LEU A 701 18.38 1.04 11.37
N ARG A 702 19.19 0.61 10.39
CA ARG A 702 20.21 1.45 9.75
C ARG A 702 19.59 2.70 9.12
N LEU A 703 18.55 2.54 8.31
CA LEU A 703 17.87 3.66 7.63
C LEU A 703 17.22 4.63 8.64
N ALA A 704 16.61 4.07 9.69
CA ALA A 704 15.97 4.84 10.74
C ALA A 704 16.98 5.66 11.57
N LEU A 705 18.13 5.08 11.91
CA LEU A 705 19.22 5.79 12.59
C LEU A 705 19.89 6.82 11.68
N ALA A 706 20.02 6.56 10.38
CA ALA A 706 20.52 7.54 9.42
C ALA A 706 19.64 8.81 9.45
N ARG A 707 18.31 8.63 9.33
CA ARG A 707 17.34 9.73 9.47
C ARG A 707 17.42 10.40 10.84
N ALA A 708 17.61 9.64 11.91
CA ALA A 708 17.72 10.20 13.26
C ALA A 708 18.93 11.12 13.42
N VAL A 709 20.08 10.73 12.84
CA VAL A 709 21.31 11.53 12.81
C VAL A 709 21.17 12.75 11.91
N GLU A 710 20.46 12.65 10.80
CA GLU A 710 20.13 13.81 9.94
C GLU A 710 19.24 14.83 10.67
N ALA A 711 18.24 14.35 11.41
CA ALA A 711 17.35 15.19 12.21
C ALA A 711 18.07 15.83 13.40
N ARG A 712 19.03 15.12 14.00
CA ARG A 712 19.83 15.60 15.15
C ARG A 712 21.33 15.44 14.89
N PRO A 713 21.90 16.30 14.03
CA PRO A 713 23.30 16.18 13.63
C PRO A 713 24.29 16.36 14.79
N GLY A 714 23.91 16.97 15.91
CA GLY A 714 24.77 17.13 17.09
C GLY A 714 24.66 16.03 18.14
N ASP A 715 23.78 15.05 17.96
CA ASP A 715 23.55 14.01 18.97
C ASP A 715 24.58 12.88 18.82
N VAL A 716 25.62 12.92 19.67
CA VAL A 716 26.73 11.97 19.67
C VAL A 716 26.25 10.54 19.98
N ALA A 717 25.20 10.38 20.80
CA ALA A 717 24.69 9.06 21.14
C ALA A 717 23.99 8.41 19.94
N LEU A 718 23.16 9.17 19.20
CA LEU A 718 22.55 8.69 17.96
C LEU A 718 23.61 8.37 16.88
N GLN A 719 24.65 9.19 16.76
CA GLN A 719 25.77 8.93 15.85
C GLN A 719 26.56 7.68 16.26
N GLY A 720 26.77 7.46 17.55
CA GLY A 720 27.41 6.26 18.08
C GLY A 720 26.62 5.00 17.76
N LEU A 721 25.29 5.03 17.94
CA LEU A 721 24.40 3.94 17.55
C LEU A 721 24.42 3.71 16.03
N TYR A 722 24.32 4.77 15.24
CA TYR A 722 24.35 4.64 13.78
C TYR A 722 25.66 4.03 13.29
N GLY A 723 26.79 4.49 13.82
CA GLY A 723 28.10 3.89 13.56
C GLY A 723 28.13 2.41 13.93
N THR A 724 27.63 2.04 15.10
CA THR A 724 27.57 0.62 15.54
C THR A 724 26.70 -0.23 14.62
N VAL A 725 25.59 0.31 14.12
CA VAL A 725 24.73 -0.41 13.17
C VAL A 725 25.38 -0.56 11.80
N LEU A 726 26.09 0.46 11.30
CA LEU A 726 26.88 0.35 10.07
C LEU A 726 27.96 -0.73 10.20
N GLU A 727 28.63 -0.81 11.35
CA GLU A 727 29.58 -1.87 11.67
C GLU A 727 28.93 -3.26 11.65
N ALA A 728 27.75 -3.43 12.25
CA ALA A 728 27.01 -4.69 12.22
C ALA A 728 26.65 -5.13 10.79
N HIS A 729 26.39 -4.18 9.89
CA HIS A 729 26.12 -4.44 8.46
C HIS A 729 27.39 -4.65 7.61
N GLY A 730 28.58 -4.55 8.21
CA GLY A 730 29.85 -4.64 7.50
C GLY A 730 30.20 -3.41 6.66
N LEU A 731 29.49 -2.29 6.83
CA LEU A 731 29.72 -1.03 6.12
C LEU A 731 30.80 -0.19 6.83
N TRP A 732 32.02 -0.72 6.91
CA TRP A 732 33.09 -0.15 7.75
C TRP A 732 33.57 1.22 7.29
N ALA A 733 33.65 1.47 5.98
CA ALA A 733 34.05 2.77 5.45
C ALA A 733 33.04 3.87 5.84
N GLU A 734 31.75 3.58 5.74
CA GLU A 734 30.67 4.49 6.17
C GLU A 734 30.70 4.68 7.69
N ALA A 735 30.89 3.61 8.46
CA ALA A 735 31.00 3.69 9.92
C ALA A 735 32.13 4.62 10.37
N LEU A 736 33.31 4.52 9.73
CA LEU A 736 34.44 5.42 9.99
C LEU A 736 34.13 6.88 9.62
N ALA A 737 33.44 7.12 8.49
CA ALA A 737 33.04 8.45 8.08
C ALA A 737 32.07 9.10 9.09
N VAL A 738 31.09 8.32 9.58
CA VAL A 738 30.15 8.76 10.63
C VAL A 738 30.87 9.04 11.94
N ARG A 739 31.76 8.15 12.39
CA ARG A 739 32.54 8.33 13.64
C ARG A 739 33.48 9.53 13.57
N LYS A 740 34.08 9.79 12.40
CA LYS A 740 34.88 11.01 12.19
C LYS A 740 34.02 12.27 12.29
N THR A 741 32.85 12.26 11.66
CA THR A 741 31.88 13.38 11.77
C THR A 741 31.45 13.62 13.22
N ALA A 742 31.30 12.55 14.02
CA ALA A 742 30.98 12.67 15.43
C ALA A 742 32.08 13.36 16.25
N VAL A 743 33.35 13.02 15.97
CA VAL A 743 34.52 13.69 16.56
C VAL A 743 34.58 15.17 16.15
N ASP A 744 34.38 15.48 14.88
CA ASP A 744 34.44 16.85 14.36
C ASP A 744 33.34 17.75 14.99
N ARG A 745 32.18 17.17 15.30
CA ARG A 745 31.04 17.89 15.90
C ARG A 745 31.08 17.99 17.42
N ALA A 746 31.72 17.04 18.09
CA ALA A 746 31.83 16.98 19.54
C ALA A 746 33.28 16.69 19.99
N PRO A 747 34.22 17.61 19.73
CA PRO A 747 35.65 17.38 19.96
C PRO A 747 36.01 17.26 21.45
N ASP A 748 35.13 17.65 22.36
CA ASP A 748 35.26 17.54 23.81
C ASP A 748 34.78 16.19 24.37
N ARG A 749 34.10 15.36 23.57
CA ARG A 749 33.53 14.09 24.02
C ARG A 749 34.51 12.94 23.85
N ALA A 750 35.12 12.49 24.95
CA ALA A 750 36.04 11.35 24.99
C ALA A 750 35.49 10.08 24.31
N GLU A 751 34.19 9.83 24.43
CA GLU A 751 33.51 8.67 23.83
C GLU A 751 33.62 8.64 22.29
N ALA A 752 33.43 9.79 21.62
CA ALA A 752 33.49 9.87 20.16
C ALA A 752 34.90 9.52 19.63
N TRP A 753 35.94 10.06 20.28
CA TRP A 753 37.33 9.75 19.97
C TRP A 753 37.68 8.28 20.23
N ASN A 754 37.22 7.74 21.35
CA ASN A 754 37.41 6.33 21.70
C ASN A 754 36.77 5.41 20.65
N ASN A 755 35.53 5.72 20.24
CA ASN A 755 34.80 4.94 19.26
C ASN A 755 35.52 4.96 17.90
N LEU A 756 35.97 6.13 17.42
CA LEU A 756 36.74 6.21 16.18
C LEU A 756 38.04 5.39 16.25
N ALA A 757 38.79 5.51 17.36
CA ALA A 757 40.02 4.75 17.55
C ALA A 757 39.77 3.23 17.58
N TRP A 758 38.75 2.79 18.31
CA TRP A 758 38.37 1.39 18.41
C TRP A 758 38.01 0.79 17.03
N THR A 759 37.28 1.51 16.18
CA THR A 759 36.95 1.04 14.83
C THR A 759 38.18 0.88 13.96
N LEU A 760 39.13 1.84 14.00
CA LEU A 760 40.38 1.78 13.23
C LEU A 760 41.26 0.59 13.62
N VAL A 761 41.25 0.19 14.89
CA VAL A 761 41.99 -1.00 15.36
C VAL A 761 41.28 -2.29 14.96
N THR A 762 39.95 -2.31 15.03
CA THR A 762 39.18 -3.55 14.93
C THR A 762 38.64 -3.83 13.54
N VAL A 763 38.69 -2.89 12.60
CA VAL A 763 38.15 -3.03 11.24
C VAL A 763 38.73 -4.28 10.54
N PRO A 764 37.90 -5.13 9.91
CA PRO A 764 38.38 -6.37 9.32
C PRO A 764 39.20 -6.10 8.05
N GLU A 765 38.83 -5.06 7.32
CA GLU A 765 39.46 -4.62 6.08
C GLU A 765 40.83 -3.97 6.36
N PRO A 766 41.94 -4.59 5.93
CA PRO A 766 43.28 -4.05 6.18
C PRO A 766 43.49 -2.66 5.61
N ALA A 767 42.84 -2.34 4.48
CA ALA A 767 42.93 -1.04 3.82
C ALA A 767 42.36 0.13 4.64
N LEU A 768 41.49 -0.15 5.62
CA LEU A 768 40.90 0.84 6.51
C LEU A 768 41.61 0.94 7.86
N ARG A 769 42.59 0.07 8.13
CA ARG A 769 43.37 0.11 9.37
C ARG A 769 44.41 1.21 9.30
N ASP A 770 44.42 2.06 10.32
CA ASP A 770 45.47 3.06 10.52
C ASP A 770 45.87 3.05 12.01
N PRO A 771 46.83 2.19 12.40
CA PRO A 771 47.28 2.09 13.78
C PRO A 771 47.84 3.41 14.33
N ALA A 772 48.50 4.22 13.50
CA ALA A 772 49.06 5.49 13.92
C ALA A 772 47.96 6.51 14.25
N ALA A 773 46.94 6.62 13.40
CA ALA A 773 45.78 7.45 13.69
C ALA A 773 44.99 6.92 14.90
N ALA A 774 44.85 5.60 15.03
CA ALA A 774 44.17 4.98 16.17
C ALA A 774 44.83 5.33 17.51
N VAL A 775 46.17 5.27 17.59
CA VAL A 775 46.91 5.68 18.81
C VAL A 775 46.67 7.16 19.11
N ARG A 776 46.72 8.03 18.11
CA ARG A 776 46.47 9.47 18.29
C ARG A 776 45.07 9.75 18.83
N TYR A 777 44.04 9.14 18.24
CA TYR A 777 42.65 9.31 18.67
C TYR A 777 42.37 8.66 20.04
N ALA A 778 42.93 7.49 20.32
CA ALA A 778 42.78 6.84 21.63
C ALA A 778 43.47 7.63 22.75
N ARG A 779 44.62 8.25 22.47
CA ARG A 779 45.32 9.12 23.43
C ARG A 779 44.49 10.38 23.73
N GLN A 780 43.93 11.01 22.70
CA GLN A 780 43.00 12.13 22.88
C GLN A 780 41.79 11.75 23.75
N ALA A 781 41.22 10.55 23.55
CA ALA A 781 40.13 10.06 24.39
C ALA A 781 40.55 9.87 25.86
N CYS A 782 41.76 9.37 26.10
CA CYS A 782 42.31 9.23 27.45
C CYS A 782 42.54 10.59 28.12
N GLU A 783 43.06 11.57 27.38
CA GLU A 783 43.27 12.93 27.89
C GLU A 783 41.96 13.62 28.27
N LEU A 784 40.94 13.55 27.39
CA LEU A 784 39.62 14.11 27.64
C LEU A 784 38.89 13.43 28.81
N SER A 785 39.11 12.13 29.03
CA SER A 785 38.56 11.41 30.19
C SER A 785 39.41 11.56 31.47
N GLY A 786 40.49 12.34 31.41
CA GLY A 786 41.44 12.50 32.52
C GLY A 786 42.09 11.19 32.96
N TRP A 787 42.23 10.23 32.03
CA TRP A 787 42.76 8.88 32.26
C TRP A 787 41.99 8.05 33.29
N ARG A 788 40.71 8.37 33.51
CA ARG A 788 39.85 7.69 34.49
C ARG A 788 38.88 6.68 33.88
N GLU A 789 38.71 6.69 32.56
CA GLU A 789 37.76 5.81 31.87
C GLU A 789 38.48 4.53 31.38
N PRO A 790 38.23 3.35 31.99
CA PRO A 790 38.89 2.11 31.61
C PRO A 790 38.70 1.73 30.13
N THR A 791 37.57 2.13 29.52
CA THR A 791 37.29 1.85 28.11
C THR A 791 38.27 2.58 27.20
N CYS A 792 38.52 3.87 27.45
CA CYS A 792 39.49 4.68 26.68
C CYS A 792 40.91 4.12 26.80
N VAL A 793 41.32 3.79 28.04
CA VAL A 793 42.67 3.25 28.30
C VAL A 793 42.84 1.87 27.66
N GLY A 794 41.82 1.01 27.69
CA GLY A 794 41.82 -0.28 27.02
C GLY A 794 41.90 -0.15 25.49
N THR A 795 41.19 0.81 24.90
CA THR A 795 41.29 1.11 23.45
C THR A 795 42.68 1.61 23.07
N LEU A 796 43.31 2.44 23.91
CA LEU A 796 44.70 2.88 23.69
C LEU A 796 45.67 1.71 23.74
N ALA A 797 45.51 0.77 24.68
CA ALA A 797 46.30 -0.45 24.72
C ALA A 797 46.17 -1.25 23.40
N ALA A 798 44.95 -1.41 22.90
CA ALA A 798 44.70 -2.09 21.64
C ALA A 798 45.32 -1.37 20.43
N ALA A 799 45.26 -0.03 20.40
CA ALA A 799 45.87 0.78 19.35
C ALA A 799 47.41 0.69 19.35
N LEU A 800 48.03 0.75 20.54
CA LEU A 800 49.48 0.59 20.69
C LEU A 800 49.94 -0.80 20.24
N ALA A 801 49.21 -1.85 20.62
CA ALA A 801 49.52 -3.20 20.16
C ALA A 801 49.40 -3.31 18.63
N ALA A 802 48.38 -2.67 18.03
CA ALA A 802 48.20 -2.65 16.57
C ALA A 802 49.32 -1.89 15.84
N ALA A 803 49.96 -0.94 16.51
CA ALA A 803 51.14 -0.23 16.01
C ALA A 803 52.46 -0.99 16.26
N GLY A 804 52.43 -2.14 16.95
CA GLY A 804 53.59 -2.96 17.28
C GLY A 804 54.23 -2.65 18.64
N GLU A 805 53.67 -1.70 19.40
CA GLU A 805 54.18 -1.26 20.70
C GLU A 805 53.62 -2.13 21.85
N PHE A 806 53.96 -3.43 21.83
CA PHE A 806 53.38 -4.43 22.73
C PHE A 806 53.69 -4.24 24.22
N GLU A 807 54.86 -3.68 24.57
CA GLU A 807 55.22 -3.41 25.97
C GLU A 807 54.37 -2.28 26.57
N GLU A 808 54.21 -1.17 25.85
CA GLU A 808 53.35 -0.07 26.30
C GLU A 808 51.87 -0.53 26.30
N ALA A 809 51.44 -1.29 25.29
CA ALA A 809 50.11 -1.88 25.26
C ALA A 809 49.82 -2.74 26.50
N THR A 810 50.76 -3.58 26.93
CA THR A 810 50.62 -4.40 28.14
C THR A 810 50.45 -3.53 29.38
N THR A 811 51.26 -2.48 29.50
CA THR A 811 51.19 -1.52 30.62
C THR A 811 49.85 -0.80 30.66
N ARG A 812 49.35 -0.32 29.52
CA ARG A 812 48.04 0.34 29.43
C ARG A 812 46.89 -0.63 29.70
N ALA A 813 46.98 -1.88 29.25
CA ALA A 813 45.98 -2.89 29.57
C ALA A 813 45.90 -3.17 31.08
N GLU A 814 47.04 -3.23 31.78
CA GLU A 814 47.08 -3.36 33.25
C GLU A 814 46.44 -2.16 33.96
N GLN A 815 46.71 -0.95 33.47
CA GLN A 815 46.05 0.26 33.96
C GLN A 815 44.53 0.20 33.76
N ALA A 816 44.07 -0.22 32.57
CA ALA A 816 42.64 -0.38 32.28
C ALA A 816 41.98 -1.42 33.21
N ILE A 817 42.65 -2.55 33.48
CA ILE A 817 42.18 -3.59 34.41
C ILE A 817 42.04 -3.02 35.83
N ALA A 818 43.05 -2.29 36.32
CA ALA A 818 43.02 -1.70 37.65
C ALA A 818 41.86 -0.70 37.81
N LEU A 819 41.67 0.19 36.83
CA LEU A 819 40.55 1.13 36.80
C LEU A 819 39.19 0.41 36.73
N ALA A 820 39.08 -0.63 35.90
CA ALA A 820 37.85 -1.41 35.75
C ALA A 820 37.46 -2.14 37.05
N ARG A 821 38.44 -2.71 37.77
CA ARG A 821 38.22 -3.32 39.10
C ARG A 821 37.74 -2.30 40.12
N GLN A 822 38.37 -1.12 40.15
CA GLN A 822 37.98 -0.04 41.07
C GLN A 822 36.53 0.42 40.82
N GLN A 823 36.08 0.38 39.57
CA GLN A 823 34.73 0.76 39.16
C GLN A 823 33.72 -0.40 39.17
N GLY A 824 34.13 -1.62 39.53
CA GLY A 824 33.27 -2.80 39.55
C GLY A 824 32.82 -3.30 38.17
N ARG A 825 33.49 -2.91 37.07
CA ARG A 825 33.13 -3.30 35.70
C ARG A 825 33.85 -4.58 35.29
N LEU A 826 33.33 -5.71 35.75
CA LEU A 826 33.95 -7.04 35.61
C LEU A 826 34.11 -7.49 34.14
N ASP A 827 33.18 -7.11 33.28
CA ASP A 827 33.21 -7.35 31.83
C ASP A 827 34.49 -6.78 31.18
N LEU A 828 34.90 -5.59 31.60
CA LEU A 828 36.11 -4.95 31.09
C LEU A 828 37.38 -5.51 31.71
N VAL A 829 37.32 -6.02 32.94
CA VAL A 829 38.45 -6.73 33.57
C VAL A 829 38.79 -7.96 32.73
N GLU A 830 37.81 -8.81 32.47
CA GLU A 830 37.97 -10.04 31.71
C GLU A 830 38.46 -9.74 30.28
N ARG A 831 37.83 -8.78 29.59
CA ARG A 831 38.23 -8.38 28.24
C ARG A 831 39.68 -7.91 28.17
N ASN A 832 40.08 -7.00 29.06
CA ASN A 832 41.43 -6.43 29.04
C ASN A 832 42.49 -7.43 29.52
N GLU A 833 42.17 -8.36 30.43
CA GLU A 833 43.08 -9.45 30.82
C GLU A 833 43.41 -10.36 29.65
N ARG A 834 42.40 -10.79 28.91
CA ARG A 834 42.57 -11.59 27.68
C ARG A 834 43.43 -10.86 26.65
N TYR A 835 43.16 -9.58 26.42
CA TYR A 835 43.94 -8.78 25.46
C TYR A 835 45.38 -8.59 25.92
N ARG A 836 45.61 -8.33 27.22
CA ARG A 836 46.95 -8.22 27.81
C ARG A 836 47.77 -9.50 27.60
N GLU A 837 47.18 -10.68 27.76
CA GLU A 837 47.88 -11.95 27.52
C GLU A 837 48.35 -12.08 26.07
N ALA A 838 47.51 -11.68 25.10
CA ALA A 838 47.91 -11.64 23.70
C ALA A 838 49.06 -10.64 23.46
N TYR A 839 48.98 -9.45 24.06
CA TYR A 839 50.02 -8.42 23.94
C TYR A 839 51.36 -8.89 24.51
N ARG A 840 51.36 -9.56 25.69
CA ARG A 840 52.57 -10.18 26.28
C ARG A 840 53.18 -11.25 25.39
N ALA A 841 52.36 -11.94 24.60
CA ALA A 841 52.81 -12.92 23.63
C ALA A 841 53.22 -12.31 22.28
N GLY A 842 53.30 -10.97 22.16
CA GLY A 842 53.66 -10.25 20.93
C GLY A 842 52.65 -10.41 19.80
N ARG A 843 51.37 -10.65 20.13
CA ARG A 843 50.30 -10.94 19.16
C ARG A 843 49.09 -10.06 19.38
N LEU A 844 48.35 -9.81 18.31
CA LEU A 844 47.04 -9.16 18.38
C LEU A 844 45.96 -10.19 18.73
N PRO A 845 45.07 -9.90 19.69
CA PRO A 845 43.93 -10.74 19.98
C PRO A 845 42.89 -10.65 18.86
N ALA A 846 42.04 -11.66 18.74
CA ALA A 846 40.85 -11.56 17.91
C ALA A 846 39.86 -10.57 18.54
N PHE A 847 39.90 -9.31 18.12
CA PHE A 847 39.09 -8.25 18.74
C PHE A 847 37.57 -8.45 18.65
N ARG A 848 37.06 -9.27 17.72
CA ARG A 848 35.63 -9.33 17.35
C ARG A 848 34.95 -10.70 17.42
N GLN A 849 35.51 -11.68 18.13
CA GLN A 849 34.88 -13.02 18.22
C GLN A 849 33.55 -13.08 19.01
N GLU A 850 32.99 -11.97 19.49
CA GLU A 850 31.89 -11.97 20.47
C GLU A 850 30.57 -11.30 20.04
N PHE A 851 30.48 -10.69 18.84
CA PHE A 851 29.20 -10.13 18.33
C PHE A 851 28.31 -11.15 17.59
N GLY A 852 28.64 -12.45 17.67
CA GLY A 852 28.00 -13.51 16.88
C GLY A 852 27.62 -14.75 17.67
N ARG A 853 27.23 -14.61 18.94
CA ARG A 853 26.52 -15.65 19.70
C ARG A 853 25.15 -15.15 20.13
#